data_AF-A0A7Z9UY50-F1
#
_entry.id   AF-A0A7Z9UY50-F1
#
_cell.length_a   1.000
_cell.length_b   1.000
_cell.length_c   1.000
_cell.angle_alpha   90.00
_cell.angle_beta   90.00
_cell.angle_gamma   90.00
#
_symmetry.space_group_name_H-M   'P 1'
#
loop_
_entity.id
_entity.type
_entity.pdbx_description
1 polymer ?
#
loop_
_entity_poly.entity_id
_entity_poly.type
_entity_poly.pdbx_seq_one_letter_code
_entity_poly.pdbx_strand_id
1 'polypeptide(L)'
;SGINITYKILFNDAVAMTGGQGFDGPMTVQSIIQQMFAEGAKQVTVVSDDPDKFTLSSGIPANVKVYDRKDLDIVQREMREIEGVTVLIYEQVCAAEKRRRRKRGIIPDPPRRIFINDDVCEGCGDCGVKSNCVSVLPLETQFGRKRVIDQSACNKDYSCANGLCPSFVSVIGGKMRKNSSSANLSEEWTFLPEPTLPEINGTYNIVLTGVGGTGLVTIGALLGMAAHIEKRGVGILDMIGLAQKGGAVLSHLRIGNSPDDIHSPRIASQGADLVIGGDLVVTGGQKTLSVIKPGHTKLVVNSYELITGDFTKNADMLFPSLQIKQSIQKIAGTNQTEFLDASRLATALIGDTIATNIFMLGFAFQRGLIPLEQSSIEKAMEINGLSVESNKLAFLWGRRTAHDGKRVRELTGSIVAGFGLKEPPEGLDELIQHRADVLKDYQNKAYVQRYLKLVERVRTLETDRVPGSVAFTEAVASYYYKLLAYKDEYEVARLYTNGDFMKKIRGRFEGDFKLKLHLAPPIFSKRDPHTGEPIKTAYGSWMLTAMKFLSRFKFLRGTAFDPFGKTVERKMERRLILEYEQTIEELLRGFSKKNHVLAVEIAKIPEQIRGYDLVKQRHVESAKSHEKLLLEEFRNSTGISATPKIAETVS
;
A
#
# COMPACT_ATOMS: atom_id res chain seq x y z
N SER A 1 -28.09 4.26 36.36
CA SER A 1 -28.70 4.61 35.06
C SER A 1 -29.42 3.42 34.41
N GLY A 2 -29.13 2.16 34.76
CA GLY A 2 -29.76 1.00 34.09
C GLY A 2 -29.34 0.83 32.62
N ILE A 3 -28.25 1.47 32.22
CA ILE A 3 -27.73 1.47 30.85
C ILE A 3 -26.62 0.43 30.75
N ASN A 4 -26.69 -0.42 29.73
CA ASN A 4 -25.62 -1.35 29.39
C ASN A 4 -24.50 -0.61 28.66
N ILE A 5 -23.27 -0.74 29.15
CA ILE A 5 -22.10 -0.12 28.52
C ILE A 5 -20.91 -1.06 28.56
N THR A 6 -20.23 -1.19 27.43
CA THR A 6 -18.99 -1.96 27.31
C THR A 6 -17.81 -1.01 27.10
N TYR A 7 -16.86 -1.01 28.03
CA TYR A 7 -15.58 -0.33 27.86
C TYR A 7 -14.59 -1.26 27.16
N LYS A 8 -13.83 -0.71 26.21
CA LYS A 8 -12.73 -1.43 25.54
C LYS A 8 -11.39 -0.82 25.94
N ILE A 9 -10.60 -1.58 26.69
CA ILE A 9 -9.25 -1.19 27.09
C ILE A 9 -8.27 -1.75 26.06
N LEU A 10 -7.48 -0.88 25.42
CA LEU A 10 -6.40 -1.30 24.53
C LEU A 10 -5.10 -1.38 25.34
N PHE A 11 -4.64 -2.59 25.64
CA PHE A 11 -3.43 -2.79 26.41
C PHE A 11 -2.23 -3.07 25.49
N ASN A 12 -1.17 -2.28 25.66
CA ASN A 12 0.11 -2.44 24.99
C ASN A 12 1.22 -2.34 26.04
N ASP A 13 2.22 -3.21 25.96
CA ASP A 13 3.30 -3.34 26.93
C ASP A 13 4.43 -2.29 26.77
N ALA A 14 4.31 -1.45 25.73
CA ALA A 14 5.20 -0.31 25.49
C ALA A 14 4.38 0.97 25.27
N VAL A 15 4.93 2.10 25.69
CA VAL A 15 4.35 3.42 25.38
C VAL A 15 4.36 3.59 23.86
N ALA A 16 3.20 3.94 23.30
CA ALA A 16 3.08 4.13 21.86
C ALA A 16 4.02 5.25 21.40
N MET A 17 4.65 5.05 20.23
CA MET A 17 5.45 6.07 19.53
C MET A 17 6.75 6.53 20.22
N THR A 18 7.15 5.96 21.36
CA THR A 18 8.41 6.32 22.07
C THR A 18 9.62 5.49 21.64
N GLY A 19 9.48 4.70 20.58
CA GLY A 19 10.51 3.72 20.23
C GLY A 19 10.65 2.63 21.29
N GLY A 20 9.53 2.16 21.86
CA GLY A 20 9.48 0.98 22.72
C GLY A 20 9.93 1.21 24.17
N GLN A 21 9.74 2.42 24.70
CA GLN A 21 9.92 2.64 26.14
C GLN A 21 8.79 1.92 26.89
N GLY A 22 9.13 1.25 27.99
CA GLY A 22 8.12 0.74 28.92
C GLY A 22 7.33 1.90 29.52
N PHE A 23 6.11 1.63 29.97
CA PHE A 23 5.38 2.58 30.80
C PHE A 23 5.92 2.49 32.24
N ASP A 24 5.85 3.59 33.00
CA ASP A 24 6.31 3.59 34.38
C ASP A 24 5.33 2.83 35.28
N GLY A 25 5.79 1.71 35.87
CA GLY A 25 5.04 0.86 36.81
C GLY A 25 4.72 -0.55 36.28
N PRO A 26 4.16 -1.47 37.11
CA PRO A 26 3.81 -2.83 36.70
C PRO A 26 2.30 -2.97 36.41
N MET A 27 1.79 -2.39 35.32
CA MET A 27 0.44 -2.66 34.84
C MET A 27 0.46 -3.92 33.96
N THR A 28 -0.20 -4.96 34.44
CA THR A 28 -0.41 -6.21 33.70
C THR A 28 -1.88 -6.37 33.36
N VAL A 29 -2.21 -7.22 32.37
CA VAL A 29 -3.61 -7.57 32.07
C VAL A 29 -4.32 -8.07 33.34
N GLN A 30 -3.64 -8.85 34.16
CA GLN A 30 -4.13 -9.36 35.44
C GLN A 30 -4.48 -8.22 36.41
N SER A 31 -3.60 -7.22 36.55
CA SER A 31 -3.86 -6.06 37.41
C SER A 31 -5.08 -5.24 36.92
N ILE A 32 -5.23 -5.09 35.60
CA ILE A 32 -6.38 -4.39 35.01
C ILE A 32 -7.66 -5.18 35.27
N ILE A 33 -7.66 -6.49 35.09
CA ILE A 33 -8.82 -7.34 35.40
C ILE A 33 -9.28 -7.13 36.85
N GLN A 34 -8.33 -7.21 37.79
CA GLN A 34 -8.63 -7.03 39.22
C GLN A 34 -9.20 -5.65 39.51
N GLN A 35 -8.59 -4.61 38.95
CA GLN A 35 -9.05 -3.23 39.09
C GLN A 35 -10.48 -3.06 38.55
N MET A 36 -10.76 -3.56 37.35
CA MET A 36 -12.07 -3.40 36.72
C MET A 36 -13.18 -4.12 37.50
N PHE A 37 -12.91 -5.30 38.05
CA PHE A 37 -13.86 -5.96 38.96
C PHE A 37 -14.04 -5.17 40.27
N ALA A 38 -12.98 -4.63 40.85
CA ALA A 38 -13.06 -3.80 42.05
C ALA A 38 -13.86 -2.50 41.84
N GLU A 39 -13.80 -1.94 40.63
CA GLU A 39 -14.59 -0.78 40.22
C GLU A 39 -16.06 -1.13 39.88
N GLY A 40 -16.44 -2.40 39.95
CA GLY A 40 -17.83 -2.86 39.80
C GLY A 40 -18.22 -3.33 38.40
N ALA A 41 -17.26 -3.62 37.51
CA ALA A 41 -17.55 -4.25 36.23
C ALA A 41 -18.22 -5.63 36.45
N LYS A 42 -19.37 -5.83 35.81
CA LYS A 42 -20.15 -7.08 35.90
C LYS A 42 -19.45 -8.24 35.22
N GLN A 43 -18.79 -7.97 34.09
CA GLN A 43 -18.01 -8.95 33.35
C GLN A 43 -16.76 -8.31 32.77
N VAL A 44 -15.63 -8.98 32.94
CA VAL A 44 -14.36 -8.65 32.29
C VAL A 44 -13.97 -9.80 31.38
N THR A 45 -13.51 -9.50 30.18
CA THR A 45 -13.12 -10.48 29.16
C THR A 45 -11.84 -10.03 28.47
N VAL A 46 -10.98 -10.99 28.12
CA VAL A 46 -9.71 -10.71 27.43
C VAL A 46 -9.79 -11.19 26.00
N VAL A 47 -9.32 -10.36 25.07
CA VAL A 47 -9.08 -10.72 23.67
C VAL A 47 -7.60 -10.53 23.40
N SER A 48 -6.93 -11.57 22.89
CA SER A 48 -5.48 -11.61 22.69
C SER A 48 -5.10 -12.13 21.31
N ASP A 49 -3.95 -11.70 20.76
CA ASP A 49 -3.33 -12.34 19.59
C ASP A 49 -2.54 -13.62 19.92
N ASP A 50 -2.40 -13.90 21.21
CA ASP A 50 -1.80 -15.10 21.79
C ASP A 50 -2.59 -15.47 23.07
N PRO A 51 -3.78 -16.10 22.94
CA PRO A 51 -4.66 -16.38 24.08
C PRO A 51 -4.09 -17.47 25.00
N ASP A 52 -3.26 -18.37 24.48
CA ASP A 52 -2.72 -19.53 25.21
C ASP A 52 -1.79 -19.13 26.37
N LYS A 53 -1.26 -17.90 26.36
CA LYS A 53 -0.45 -17.36 27.47
C LYS A 53 -1.26 -17.03 28.72
N PHE A 54 -2.58 -16.93 28.59
CA PHE A 54 -3.48 -16.53 29.67
C PHE A 54 -4.23 -17.74 30.23
N THR A 55 -3.59 -18.42 31.18
CA THR A 55 -4.13 -19.56 31.91
C THR A 55 -4.50 -19.17 33.35
N LEU A 56 -5.20 -20.06 34.06
CA LEU A 56 -5.37 -19.94 35.52
C LEU A 56 -4.03 -19.79 36.25
N SER A 57 -3.00 -20.53 35.81
CA SER A 57 -1.64 -20.43 36.37
C SER A 57 -0.95 -19.10 36.08
N SER A 58 -1.39 -18.34 35.09
CA SER A 58 -0.91 -16.98 34.80
C SER A 58 -1.59 -15.90 35.67
N GLY A 59 -2.50 -16.28 36.58
CA GLY A 59 -3.21 -15.36 37.47
C GLY A 59 -4.50 -14.76 36.89
N ILE A 60 -5.02 -15.32 35.79
CA ILE A 60 -6.34 -14.94 35.25
C ILE A 60 -7.44 -15.63 36.10
N PRO A 61 -8.43 -14.89 36.63
CA PRO A 61 -9.55 -15.47 37.37
C PRO A 61 -10.37 -16.47 36.53
N ALA A 62 -10.89 -17.53 37.15
CA ALA A 62 -11.64 -18.60 36.45
C ALA A 62 -12.91 -18.10 35.73
N ASN A 63 -13.49 -16.99 36.18
CA ASN A 63 -14.67 -16.36 35.60
C ASN A 63 -14.34 -15.43 34.41
N VAL A 64 -13.07 -15.22 34.08
CA VAL A 64 -12.65 -14.43 32.91
C VAL A 64 -12.38 -15.36 31.74
N LYS A 65 -13.14 -15.16 30.67
CA LYS A 65 -12.90 -15.85 29.39
C LYS A 65 -11.83 -15.11 28.59
N VAL A 66 -10.96 -15.88 27.95
CA VAL A 66 -9.94 -15.38 27.03
C VAL A 66 -10.29 -15.86 25.63
N TYR A 67 -10.37 -14.94 24.68
CA TYR A 67 -10.73 -15.20 23.30
C TYR A 67 -9.57 -14.87 22.37
N ASP A 68 -9.55 -15.55 21.21
CA ASP A 68 -8.66 -15.18 20.11
C ASP A 68 -9.17 -13.87 19.48
N ARG A 69 -8.24 -13.04 18.99
CA ARG A 69 -8.54 -11.79 18.27
C ARG A 69 -9.59 -11.94 17.16
N LYS A 70 -9.71 -13.11 16.52
CA LYS A 70 -10.67 -13.38 15.44
C LYS A 70 -12.13 -13.33 15.92
N ASP A 71 -12.35 -13.58 17.21
CA ASP A 71 -13.66 -13.65 17.83
C ASP A 71 -14.11 -12.28 18.37
N LEU A 72 -13.30 -11.22 18.19
CA LEU A 72 -13.55 -9.88 18.74
C LEU A 72 -14.96 -9.35 18.44
N ASP A 73 -15.45 -9.46 17.20
CA ASP A 73 -16.77 -8.94 16.84
C ASP A 73 -17.89 -9.72 17.55
N ILE A 74 -17.75 -11.04 17.67
CA ILE A 74 -18.69 -11.90 18.39
C ILE A 74 -18.72 -11.50 19.86
N VAL A 75 -17.54 -11.38 20.49
CA VAL A 75 -17.40 -10.98 21.89
C VAL A 75 -18.01 -9.59 22.11
N GLN A 76 -17.77 -8.62 21.21
CA GLN A 76 -18.36 -7.29 21.34
C GLN A 76 -19.89 -7.29 21.26
N ARG A 77 -20.49 -8.18 20.45
CA ARG A 77 -21.94 -8.35 20.38
C ARG A 77 -22.48 -9.02 21.63
N GLU A 78 -21.85 -10.12 22.08
CA GLU A 78 -22.23 -10.81 23.32
C GLU A 78 -22.17 -9.87 24.53
N MET A 79 -21.12 -9.06 24.64
CA MET A 79 -20.92 -8.15 25.77
C MET A 79 -21.91 -6.99 25.83
N ARG A 80 -22.51 -6.62 24.68
CA ARG A 80 -23.54 -5.57 24.60
C ARG A 80 -24.85 -6.00 25.25
N GLU A 81 -25.16 -7.30 25.22
CA GLU A 81 -26.41 -7.85 25.76
C GLU A 81 -26.36 -8.07 27.28
N ILE A 82 -25.18 -7.94 27.90
CA ILE A 82 -25.01 -8.12 29.34
C ILE A 82 -25.47 -6.87 30.09
N GLU A 83 -26.32 -7.07 31.09
CA GLU A 83 -26.80 -5.97 31.92
C GLU A 83 -25.69 -5.33 32.76
N GLY A 84 -25.59 -4.00 32.69
CA GLY A 84 -24.63 -3.20 33.45
C GLY A 84 -23.33 -2.87 32.70
N VAL A 85 -22.24 -2.68 33.46
CA VAL A 85 -20.93 -2.29 32.92
C VAL A 85 -20.10 -3.54 32.63
N THR A 86 -19.63 -3.68 31.39
CA THR A 86 -18.71 -4.75 30.99
C THR A 86 -17.40 -4.18 30.45
N VAL A 87 -16.30 -4.94 30.56
CA VAL A 87 -14.97 -4.48 30.13
C VAL A 87 -14.27 -5.52 29.26
N LEU A 88 -13.96 -5.14 28.03
CA LEU A 88 -13.17 -5.93 27.09
C LEU A 88 -11.73 -5.41 27.11
N ILE A 89 -10.80 -6.23 27.58
CA ILE A 89 -9.37 -5.94 27.52
C ILE A 89 -8.84 -6.54 26.22
N TYR A 90 -8.45 -5.67 25.30
CA TYR A 90 -7.81 -6.04 24.04
C TYR A 90 -6.31 -5.93 24.22
N GLU A 91 -5.64 -7.06 24.44
CA GLU A 91 -4.21 -7.11 24.59
C GLU A 91 -3.54 -7.42 23.25
N GLN A 92 -2.64 -6.53 22.85
CA GLN A 92 -1.81 -6.76 21.67
C GLN A 92 -0.55 -5.91 21.73
N VAL A 93 0.60 -6.54 21.50
CA VAL A 93 1.85 -5.81 21.29
C VAL A 93 1.76 -4.95 20.03
N CYS A 94 2.08 -3.67 20.16
CA CYS A 94 2.13 -2.75 19.03
C CYS A 94 3.01 -3.32 17.91
N ALA A 95 2.51 -3.24 16.68
CA ALA A 95 3.14 -3.87 15.54
C ALA A 95 4.56 -3.33 15.26
N ALA A 96 4.80 -2.03 15.51
CA ALA A 96 6.13 -1.43 15.40
C ALA A 96 7.13 -2.03 16.41
N GLU A 97 6.70 -2.25 17.65
CA GLU A 97 7.52 -2.86 18.69
C GLU A 97 7.74 -4.35 18.41
N LYS A 98 6.70 -5.08 17.95
CA LYS A 98 6.83 -6.48 17.51
C LYS A 98 7.87 -6.64 16.39
N ARG A 99 7.92 -5.72 15.42
CA ARG A 99 8.97 -5.67 14.38
C ARG A 99 10.35 -5.41 14.97
N ARG A 100 10.47 -4.46 15.89
CA ARG A 100 11.74 -4.12 16.54
C ARG A 100 12.30 -5.28 17.34
N ARG A 101 11.46 -5.93 18.16
CA ARG A 101 11.83 -7.12 18.94
C ARG A 101 12.28 -8.28 18.05
N ARG A 102 11.64 -8.50 16.90
CA ARG A 102 12.10 -9.47 15.89
C ARG A 102 13.45 -9.10 15.29
N LYS A 103 13.67 -7.84 14.91
CA LYS A 103 14.99 -7.36 14.41
C LYS A 103 16.10 -7.53 15.46
N ARG A 104 15.77 -7.41 16.75
CA ARG A 104 16.69 -7.64 17.88
C ARG A 104 16.84 -9.11 18.31
N GLY A 105 16.08 -10.03 17.71
CA GLY A 105 16.10 -11.45 18.09
C GLY A 105 15.39 -11.78 19.42
N ILE A 106 14.62 -10.85 19.99
CA ILE A 106 13.89 -11.05 21.27
C ILE A 106 12.65 -11.94 21.05
N ILE A 107 12.00 -11.81 19.90
CA ILE A 107 10.83 -12.62 19.51
C ILE A 107 11.17 -13.33 18.19
N PRO A 108 10.76 -14.62 18.01
CA PRO A 108 10.97 -15.33 16.76
C PRO A 108 10.41 -14.58 15.55
N ASP A 109 11.21 -14.46 14.49
CA ASP A 109 10.76 -13.93 13.22
C ASP A 109 10.16 -15.07 12.38
N PRO A 110 8.83 -15.10 12.13
CA PRO A 110 8.24 -16.21 11.41
C PRO A 110 8.78 -16.26 9.97
N PRO A 111 9.18 -17.44 9.48
CA PRO A 111 9.72 -17.63 8.12
C PRO A 111 8.59 -17.67 7.09
N ARG A 112 7.60 -16.77 7.21
CA ARG A 112 6.45 -16.68 6.32
C ARG A 112 6.27 -15.25 5.89
N ARG A 113 6.13 -15.04 4.58
CA ARG A 113 5.86 -13.74 3.96
C ARG A 113 4.66 -13.87 3.04
N ILE A 114 3.86 -12.82 2.98
CA ILE A 114 2.68 -12.78 2.11
C ILE A 114 3.04 -12.03 0.84
N PHE A 115 2.78 -12.67 -0.29
CA PHE A 115 2.93 -12.12 -1.63
C PHE A 115 1.54 -12.01 -2.28
N ILE A 116 1.33 -10.97 -3.08
CA ILE A 116 0.13 -10.78 -3.88
C ILE A 116 0.53 -10.95 -5.34
N ASN A 117 -0.06 -11.92 -6.04
CA ASN A 117 0.03 -12.00 -7.49
C ASN A 117 -0.79 -10.85 -8.10
N ASP A 118 -0.12 -9.80 -8.55
CA ASP A 118 -0.74 -8.60 -9.11
C ASP A 118 -1.56 -8.87 -10.37
N ASP A 119 -1.18 -9.88 -11.17
CA ASP A 119 -1.95 -10.29 -12.35
C ASP A 119 -3.31 -10.86 -11.95
N VAL A 120 -3.40 -11.52 -10.80
CA VAL A 120 -4.66 -12.05 -10.23
C VAL A 120 -5.38 -10.97 -9.43
N CYS A 121 -4.69 -10.05 -8.75
CA CYS A 121 -5.32 -9.01 -7.96
C CYS A 121 -6.32 -8.15 -8.77
N GLU A 122 -7.49 -7.85 -8.21
CA GLU A 122 -8.45 -6.92 -8.84
C GLU A 122 -8.39 -5.51 -8.26
N GLY A 123 -7.49 -5.23 -7.30
CA GLY A 123 -7.35 -3.88 -6.72
C GLY A 123 -8.47 -3.45 -5.76
N CYS A 124 -9.47 -4.30 -5.51
CA CYS A 124 -10.73 -4.00 -4.81
C CYS A 124 -10.62 -3.46 -3.37
N GLY A 125 -9.46 -3.53 -2.72
CA GLY A 125 -9.26 -2.97 -1.39
C GLY A 125 -9.77 -3.82 -0.22
N ASP A 126 -10.47 -4.93 -0.45
CA ASP A 126 -10.98 -5.81 0.63
C ASP A 126 -9.89 -6.26 1.61
N CYS A 127 -8.69 -6.58 1.11
CA CYS A 127 -7.54 -6.87 1.96
C CYS A 127 -7.13 -5.70 2.89
N GLY A 128 -7.31 -4.45 2.46
CA GLY A 128 -7.12 -3.25 3.28
C GLY A 128 -8.20 -3.14 4.36
N VAL A 129 -9.46 -3.34 3.99
CA VAL A 129 -10.60 -3.32 4.93
C VAL A 129 -10.45 -4.39 6.01
N LYS A 130 -10.09 -5.63 5.65
CA LYS A 130 -9.94 -6.75 6.59
C LYS A 130 -8.72 -6.63 7.50
N SER A 131 -7.66 -5.94 7.06
CA SER A 131 -6.39 -5.87 7.80
C SER A 131 -6.11 -4.53 8.46
N ASN A 132 -6.75 -3.45 7.99
CA ASN A 132 -6.39 -2.07 8.29
C ASN A 132 -4.86 -1.84 8.22
N CYS A 133 -4.22 -2.40 7.18
CA CYS A 133 -2.77 -2.50 7.08
C CYS A 133 -2.21 -1.53 6.05
N VAL A 134 -1.40 -0.57 6.53
CA VAL A 134 -0.66 0.40 5.71
C VAL A 134 0.47 -0.22 4.88
N SER A 135 0.80 -1.50 5.10
CA SER A 135 1.77 -2.23 4.27
C SER A 135 1.14 -2.85 3.02
N VAL A 136 -0.19 -2.73 2.84
CA VAL A 136 -0.88 -3.07 1.59
C VAL A 136 -0.91 -1.82 0.72
N LEU A 137 0.02 -1.74 -0.23
CA LEU A 137 0.19 -0.60 -1.11
C LEU A 137 -0.53 -0.81 -2.45
N PRO A 138 -0.98 0.25 -3.14
CA PRO A 138 -1.40 0.18 -4.53
C PRO A 138 -0.19 -0.12 -5.39
N LEU A 139 -0.47 -0.76 -6.51
CA LEU A 139 0.50 -0.96 -7.57
C LEU A 139 -0.20 -0.57 -8.87
N GLU A 140 0.22 0.52 -9.49
CA GLU A 140 -0.28 0.88 -10.81
C GLU A 140 0.30 -0.09 -11.84
N THR A 141 -0.57 -0.62 -12.69
CA THR A 141 -0.19 -1.57 -13.74
C THR A 141 -0.91 -1.22 -15.02
N GLN A 142 -0.43 -1.77 -16.14
CA GLN A 142 -1.13 -1.72 -17.41
C GLN A 142 -2.55 -2.31 -17.39
N PHE A 143 -2.97 -3.03 -16.35
CA PHE A 143 -4.33 -3.58 -16.18
C PHE A 143 -5.14 -2.84 -15.11
N GLY A 144 -4.74 -1.59 -14.81
CA GLY A 144 -5.32 -0.76 -13.74
C GLY A 144 -4.66 -0.99 -12.38
N ARG A 145 -5.17 -0.32 -11.35
CA ARG A 145 -4.64 -0.37 -9.99
C ARG A 145 -4.76 -1.76 -9.37
N LYS A 146 -3.67 -2.26 -8.79
CA LYS A 146 -3.53 -3.55 -8.08
C LYS A 146 -3.05 -3.32 -6.66
N ARG A 147 -2.73 -4.40 -5.93
CA ARG A 147 -2.17 -4.34 -4.57
C ARG A 147 -0.85 -5.09 -4.50
N VAL A 148 0.05 -4.60 -3.67
CA VAL A 148 1.33 -5.22 -3.33
C VAL A 148 1.59 -5.10 -1.84
N ILE A 149 2.30 -6.07 -1.26
CA ILE A 149 2.74 -6.00 0.13
C ILE A 149 4.14 -5.40 0.19
N ASP A 150 4.30 -4.31 0.94
CA ASP A 150 5.60 -3.84 1.38
C ASP A 150 6.21 -4.87 2.34
N GLN A 151 7.20 -5.62 1.85
CA GLN A 151 7.86 -6.71 2.59
C GLN A 151 8.72 -6.21 3.75
N SER A 152 9.13 -4.95 3.72
CA SER A 152 10.01 -4.31 4.69
C SER A 152 9.20 -3.72 5.83
N ALA A 153 8.03 -3.15 5.52
CA ALA A 153 7.09 -2.66 6.52
C ALA A 153 6.15 -3.74 7.10
N CYS A 154 6.00 -4.91 6.46
CA CYS A 154 5.02 -5.92 6.89
C CYS A 154 5.24 -6.40 8.33
N ASN A 155 4.18 -6.36 9.15
CA ASN A 155 4.18 -6.85 10.53
C ASN A 155 3.99 -8.37 10.66
N LYS A 156 3.76 -9.07 9.55
CA LYS A 156 3.57 -10.53 9.51
C LYS A 156 2.44 -11.03 10.44
N ASP A 157 1.35 -10.28 10.53
CA ASP A 157 0.09 -10.69 11.20
C ASP A 157 -0.88 -11.45 10.27
N TYR A 158 -0.57 -11.41 8.96
CA TYR A 158 -1.21 -12.12 7.85
C TYR A 158 -2.72 -11.88 7.69
N SER A 159 -3.31 -10.88 8.38
CA SER A 159 -4.75 -10.59 8.33
C SER A 159 -5.22 -10.16 6.93
N CYS A 160 -4.32 -9.55 6.15
CA CYS A 160 -4.59 -9.21 4.74
C CYS A 160 -4.98 -10.42 3.88
N ALA A 161 -4.48 -11.61 4.21
CA ALA A 161 -4.79 -12.85 3.49
C ALA A 161 -6.24 -13.33 3.72
N ASN A 162 -6.94 -12.79 4.72
CA ASN A 162 -8.35 -13.07 4.99
C ASN A 162 -9.29 -12.41 3.97
N GLY A 163 -8.81 -11.44 3.17
CA GLY A 163 -9.60 -10.90 2.08
C GLY A 163 -9.92 -11.96 1.03
N LEU A 164 -11.09 -11.88 0.39
CA LEU A 164 -11.64 -12.90 -0.51
C LEU A 164 -10.83 -13.12 -1.79
N CYS A 165 -9.82 -12.31 -2.03
CA CYS A 165 -9.00 -12.36 -3.24
C CYS A 165 -8.13 -13.65 -3.31
N PRO A 166 -8.15 -14.40 -4.43
CA PRO A 166 -7.31 -15.58 -4.63
C PRO A 166 -5.86 -15.25 -4.99
N SER A 167 -5.46 -13.97 -5.00
CA SER A 167 -4.10 -13.51 -5.35
C SER A 167 -3.04 -13.73 -4.25
N PHE A 168 -3.48 -14.08 -3.04
CA PHE A 168 -2.60 -14.20 -1.88
C PHE A 168 -1.83 -15.52 -1.87
N VAL A 169 -0.51 -15.42 -1.69
CA VAL A 169 0.40 -16.55 -1.56
C VAL A 169 1.29 -16.38 -0.33
N SER A 170 1.36 -17.39 0.52
CA SER A 170 2.40 -17.50 1.54
C SER A 170 3.68 -18.06 0.91
N VAL A 171 4.77 -17.30 1.01
CA VAL A 171 6.14 -17.78 0.80
C VAL A 171 6.66 -18.22 2.16
N ILE A 172 6.91 -19.52 2.34
CA ILE A 172 7.37 -20.12 3.58
C ILE A 172 8.82 -20.55 3.41
N GLY A 173 9.72 -20.07 4.26
CA GLY A 173 11.16 -20.13 4.03
C GLY A 173 11.62 -19.02 3.06
N GLY A 174 12.80 -19.21 2.50
CA GLY A 174 13.47 -18.24 1.64
C GLY A 174 13.85 -16.94 2.38
N LYS A 175 14.72 -16.16 1.74
CA LYS A 175 15.03 -14.79 2.17
C LYS A 175 14.59 -13.83 1.08
N MET A 176 14.32 -12.58 1.46
CA MET A 176 14.20 -11.53 0.47
C MET A 176 15.52 -11.46 -0.28
N ARG A 177 15.48 -11.51 -1.61
CA ARG A 177 16.66 -11.33 -2.43
C ARG A 177 17.20 -9.95 -2.10
N LYS A 178 18.41 -9.89 -1.54
CA LYS A 178 19.15 -8.63 -1.48
C LYS A 178 19.58 -8.35 -2.92
N ASN A 179 19.43 -7.13 -3.40
CA ASN A 179 19.93 -6.75 -4.73
C ASN A 179 21.46 -6.62 -4.69
N SER A 180 22.12 -7.72 -4.34
CA SER A 180 23.56 -7.87 -4.12
C SER A 180 24.37 -7.83 -5.41
N SER A 181 23.74 -7.84 -6.58
CA SER A 181 24.43 -7.62 -7.86
C SER A 181 24.89 -6.18 -8.08
N SER A 182 24.50 -5.23 -7.21
CA SER A 182 25.06 -3.86 -7.21
C SER A 182 26.28 -3.67 -6.30
N ALA A 183 26.69 -4.73 -5.59
CA ALA A 183 27.94 -4.77 -4.82
C ALA A 183 29.16 -5.15 -5.68
N ASN A 184 28.98 -5.48 -6.97
CA ASN A 184 30.05 -5.31 -7.94
C ASN A 184 30.08 -3.84 -8.32
N LEU A 185 30.74 -3.05 -7.47
CA LEU A 185 31.33 -1.77 -7.83
C LEU A 185 32.17 -2.04 -9.09
N SER A 186 31.61 -1.80 -10.29
CA SER A 186 32.48 -1.54 -11.43
C SER A 186 33.40 -0.39 -11.02
N GLU A 187 34.65 -0.41 -11.47
CA GLU A 187 35.62 0.66 -11.22
C GLU A 187 35.04 2.07 -11.48
N GLU A 188 34.00 2.16 -12.31
CA GLU A 188 33.27 3.36 -12.69
C GLU A 188 32.43 4.07 -11.60
N TRP A 189 32.31 3.53 -10.37
CA TRP A 189 31.60 4.20 -9.24
C TRP A 189 32.52 4.66 -8.11
N THR A 190 33.84 4.68 -8.35
CA THR A 190 34.85 5.02 -7.34
C THR A 190 34.99 6.52 -7.08
N PHE A 191 34.77 7.37 -8.08
CA PHE A 191 34.88 8.82 -7.89
C PHE A 191 33.56 9.43 -7.40
N LEU A 192 33.61 10.08 -6.23
CA LEU A 192 32.53 10.86 -5.66
C LEU A 192 33.16 12.11 -5.00
N PRO A 193 32.88 13.33 -5.48
CA PRO A 193 33.51 14.52 -4.94
C PRO A 193 33.01 14.82 -3.52
N GLU A 194 33.89 15.34 -2.66
CA GLU A 194 33.47 15.85 -1.35
C GLU A 194 32.72 17.18 -1.52
N PRO A 195 31.56 17.37 -0.87
CA PRO A 195 30.80 18.61 -0.94
C PRO A 195 31.45 19.70 -0.08
N THR A 196 31.27 20.96 -0.47
CA THR A 196 31.55 22.09 0.42
C THR A 196 30.49 22.12 1.52
N LEU A 197 30.91 22.05 2.78
CA LEU A 197 30.01 22.08 3.93
C LEU A 197 29.51 23.51 4.19
N PRO A 198 28.26 23.69 4.65
CA PRO A 198 27.73 25.00 5.00
C PRO A 198 28.37 25.52 6.28
N GLU A 199 28.69 26.82 6.30
CA GLU A 199 29.21 27.49 7.49
C GLU A 199 28.10 27.72 8.53
N ILE A 200 28.44 27.56 9.81
CA ILE A 200 27.52 27.83 10.91
C ILE A 200 27.70 29.27 11.38
N ASN A 201 26.79 30.16 10.95
CA ASN A 201 26.69 31.53 11.42
C ASN A 201 25.74 31.61 12.63
N GLY A 202 26.28 31.40 13.82
CA GLY A 202 25.50 31.24 15.06
C GLY A 202 24.97 29.82 15.20
N THR A 203 23.82 29.53 14.61
CA THR A 203 23.22 28.17 14.63
C THR A 203 22.71 27.75 13.27
N TYR A 204 22.88 26.47 12.93
CA TYR A 204 22.32 25.83 11.75
C TYR A 204 21.16 24.91 12.15
N ASN A 205 20.00 25.13 11.54
CA ASN A 205 18.71 24.57 11.95
C ASN A 205 18.21 23.57 10.90
N ILE A 206 18.19 22.29 11.28
CA ILE A 206 17.69 21.19 10.47
C ILE A 206 16.35 20.73 11.03
N VAL A 207 15.34 20.61 10.17
CA VAL A 207 14.04 20.04 10.53
C VAL A 207 13.86 18.74 9.77
N LEU A 208 13.74 17.63 10.48
CA LEU A 208 13.42 16.33 9.90
C LEU A 208 11.92 16.13 10.00
N THR A 209 11.26 15.79 8.89
CA THR A 209 9.82 15.59 8.88
C THR A 209 9.46 14.22 8.36
N GLY A 210 8.44 13.61 8.94
CA GLY A 210 7.77 12.50 8.28
C GLY A 210 6.92 11.62 9.17
N VAL A 211 6.46 10.51 8.61
CA VAL A 211 5.57 9.55 9.27
C VAL A 211 6.32 8.81 10.39
N GLY A 212 5.70 8.74 11.58
CA GLY A 212 6.28 8.04 12.73
C GLY A 212 6.53 6.54 12.47
N GLY A 213 7.62 6.04 13.05
CA GLY A 213 8.07 4.65 12.86
C GLY A 213 8.96 4.42 11.62
N THR A 214 9.36 5.48 10.91
CA THR A 214 10.27 5.43 9.75
C THR A 214 11.74 5.67 10.09
N GLY A 215 12.07 5.98 11.35
CA GLY A 215 13.46 6.19 11.80
C GLY A 215 13.95 7.64 11.79
N LEU A 216 13.07 8.64 11.71
CA LEU A 216 13.43 10.06 11.76
C LEU A 216 14.16 10.47 13.05
N VAL A 217 13.66 10.02 14.21
CA VAL A 217 14.30 10.25 15.52
C VAL A 217 15.72 9.67 15.54
N THR A 218 15.93 8.53 14.88
CA THR A 218 17.27 7.93 14.75
C THR A 218 18.21 8.84 13.97
N ILE A 219 17.73 9.52 12.93
CA ILE A 219 18.57 10.48 12.19
C ILE A 219 18.91 11.70 13.03
N GLY A 220 17.95 12.24 13.77
CA GLY A 220 18.20 13.33 14.72
C GLY A 220 19.31 12.94 15.71
N ALA A 221 19.22 11.74 16.29
CA ALA A 221 20.24 11.20 17.20
C ALA A 221 21.60 10.96 16.52
N LEU A 222 21.63 10.47 15.28
CA LEU A 222 22.88 10.28 14.52
C LEU A 222 23.58 11.61 14.25
N LEU A 223 22.84 12.62 13.78
CA LEU A 223 23.39 13.95 13.56
C LEU A 223 23.84 14.61 14.86
N GLY A 224 23.10 14.41 15.96
CA GLY A 224 23.50 14.91 17.27
C GLY A 224 24.77 14.26 17.80
N MET A 225 24.93 12.94 17.62
CA MET A 225 26.17 12.25 17.97
C MET A 225 27.33 12.71 17.07
N ALA A 226 27.11 12.89 15.78
CA ALA A 226 28.12 13.42 14.86
C ALA A 226 28.57 14.85 15.27
N ALA A 227 27.63 15.74 15.60
CA ALA A 227 27.94 17.07 16.13
C ALA A 227 28.72 16.99 17.46
N HIS A 228 28.36 16.06 18.34
CA HIS A 228 29.08 15.83 19.59
C HIS A 228 30.52 15.35 19.37
N ILE A 229 30.75 14.45 18.41
CA ILE A 229 32.10 14.00 18.03
C ILE A 229 32.96 15.18 17.55
N GLU A 230 32.36 16.13 16.83
CA GLU A 230 33.00 17.37 16.38
C GLU A 230 33.09 18.45 17.48
N LYS A 231 32.68 18.16 18.72
CA LYS A 231 32.65 19.10 19.86
C LYS A 231 31.77 20.34 19.62
N ARG A 232 30.75 20.22 18.76
CA ARG A 232 29.76 21.27 18.49
C ARG A 232 28.65 21.29 19.53
N GLY A 233 27.95 22.42 19.64
CA GLY A 233 26.71 22.50 20.41
C GLY A 233 25.56 21.85 19.65
N VAL A 234 24.71 21.09 20.35
CA VAL A 234 23.52 20.48 19.75
C VAL A 234 22.29 20.56 20.65
N GLY A 235 21.15 20.92 20.06
CA GLY A 235 19.83 20.82 20.67
C GLY A 235 18.88 20.00 19.81
N ILE A 236 18.20 19.02 20.40
CA ILE A 236 17.23 18.15 19.72
C ILE A 236 15.87 18.24 20.41
N LEU A 237 14.80 18.41 19.64
CA LEU A 237 13.42 18.31 20.12
C LEU A 237 12.56 17.52 19.15
N ASP A 238 12.08 16.35 19.58
CA ASP A 238 11.17 15.52 18.82
C ASP A 238 9.71 15.82 19.17
N MET A 239 8.94 16.26 18.17
CA MET A 239 7.50 16.45 18.25
C MET A 239 6.80 15.29 17.56
N ILE A 240 6.18 14.41 18.33
CA ILE A 240 5.54 13.19 17.85
C ILE A 240 4.02 13.35 17.96
N GLY A 241 3.30 13.25 16.84
CA GLY A 241 1.83 13.29 16.83
C GLY A 241 1.20 12.06 17.49
N LEU A 242 0.08 12.27 18.21
CA LEU A 242 -0.65 11.25 18.99
C LEU A 242 -1.36 10.15 18.17
N ALA A 243 -1.16 10.08 16.85
CA ALA A 243 -1.91 9.13 16.02
C ALA A 243 -1.41 7.68 16.20
N GLN A 244 -2.35 6.73 16.37
CA GLN A 244 -2.08 5.31 16.64
C GLN A 244 -1.23 4.60 15.57
N LYS A 245 -1.23 5.07 14.31
CA LYS A 245 -0.31 4.63 13.24
C LYS A 245 -0.05 5.79 12.27
N GLY A 246 1.22 6.09 12.05
CA GLY A 246 1.64 7.04 11.02
C GLY A 246 1.36 8.51 11.35
N GLY A 247 1.39 8.88 12.63
CA GLY A 247 1.34 10.28 13.04
C GLY A 247 2.51 11.09 12.48
N ALA A 248 2.27 12.38 12.25
CA ALA A 248 3.30 13.32 11.85
C ALA A 248 4.38 13.43 12.95
N VAL A 249 5.64 13.25 12.56
CA VAL A 249 6.82 13.48 13.39
C VAL A 249 7.60 14.63 12.80
N LEU A 250 7.94 15.60 13.65
CA LEU A 250 8.85 16.68 13.34
C LEU A 250 10.00 16.63 14.36
N SER A 251 11.22 16.45 13.91
CA SER A 251 12.42 16.53 14.75
C SER A 251 13.15 17.83 14.46
N HIS A 252 13.29 18.67 15.47
CA HIS A 252 14.05 19.91 15.38
C HIS A 252 15.47 19.63 15.86
N LEU A 253 16.45 19.89 15.00
CA LEU A 253 17.86 19.76 15.30
C LEU A 253 18.54 21.11 15.08
N ARG A 254 19.17 21.63 16.12
CA ARG A 254 19.95 22.87 16.08
C ARG A 254 21.40 22.56 16.38
N ILE A 255 22.30 23.02 15.53
CA ILE A 255 23.75 22.82 15.65
C ILE A 255 24.42 24.20 15.77
N GLY A 256 25.22 24.40 16.80
CA GLY A 256 26.01 25.61 17.03
C GLY A 256 27.50 25.30 17.00
N ASN A 257 28.36 26.33 16.99
CA ASN A 257 29.81 26.10 17.08
C ASN A 257 30.22 25.62 18.49
N SER A 258 29.47 26.03 19.51
CA SER A 258 29.65 25.63 20.91
C SER A 258 28.28 25.32 21.57
N PRO A 259 28.26 24.57 22.69
CA PRO A 259 27.03 24.33 23.46
C PRO A 259 26.31 25.61 23.92
N ASP A 260 27.06 26.67 24.22
CA ASP A 260 26.51 27.95 24.71
C ASP A 260 25.68 28.69 23.65
N ASP A 261 25.87 28.36 22.37
CA ASP A 261 25.08 28.91 21.25
C ASP A 261 23.64 28.34 21.21
N ILE A 262 23.34 27.29 21.99
CA ILE A 262 22.05 26.60 21.98
C ILE A 262 21.14 27.11 23.11
N HIS A 263 20.40 28.19 22.85
CA HIS A 263 19.45 28.75 23.83
C HIS A 263 18.08 28.04 23.85
N SER A 264 17.70 27.38 22.75
CA SER A 264 16.46 26.61 22.68
C SER A 264 16.58 25.53 21.59
N PRO A 265 16.12 24.29 21.85
CA PRO A 265 16.11 23.24 20.85
C PRO A 265 14.96 23.38 19.84
N ARG A 266 13.93 24.18 20.14
CA ARG A 266 12.81 24.40 19.23
C ARG A 266 13.19 25.45 18.17
N ILE A 267 13.05 25.08 16.91
CA ILE A 267 13.23 26.02 15.79
C ILE A 267 11.97 26.87 15.65
N ALA A 268 12.15 28.19 15.64
CA ALA A 268 11.07 29.16 15.49
C ALA A 268 10.53 29.18 14.05
N SER A 269 9.39 29.85 13.86
CA SER A 269 8.84 30.08 12.52
C SER A 269 9.85 30.79 11.63
N GLN A 270 9.94 30.36 10.37
CA GLN A 270 10.94 30.83 9.39
C GLN A 270 12.40 30.71 9.88
N GLY A 271 12.68 29.79 10.81
CA GLY A 271 14.00 29.59 11.39
C GLY A 271 14.79 28.41 10.82
N ALA A 272 14.26 27.65 9.86
CA ALA A 272 14.95 26.49 9.30
C ALA A 272 15.96 26.88 8.21
N ASP A 273 17.13 26.25 8.22
CA ASP A 273 18.13 26.31 7.14
C ASP A 273 17.90 25.15 6.16
N LEU A 274 17.57 23.97 6.69
CA LEU A 274 17.30 22.74 5.94
C LEU A 274 16.04 22.04 6.45
N VAL A 275 15.20 21.56 5.53
CA VAL A 275 14.18 20.54 5.82
C VAL A 275 14.52 19.26 5.06
N ILE A 276 14.65 18.14 5.78
CA ILE A 276 14.74 16.80 5.20
C ILE A 276 13.38 16.13 5.36
N GLY A 277 12.62 16.07 4.27
CA GLY A 277 11.31 15.47 4.23
C GLY A 277 11.35 13.98 3.94
N GLY A 278 11.06 13.16 4.95
CA GLY A 278 10.88 11.71 4.81
C GLY A 278 9.61 11.31 4.05
N ASP A 279 8.64 12.22 3.90
CA ASP A 279 7.44 12.07 3.06
C ASP A 279 6.78 13.40 2.69
N LEU A 280 5.87 13.36 1.72
CA LEU A 280 5.14 14.54 1.26
C LEU A 280 4.12 15.09 2.26
N VAL A 281 3.36 14.22 2.95
CA VAL A 281 2.20 14.63 3.78
C VAL A 281 2.64 15.49 4.94
N VAL A 282 3.62 15.02 5.72
CA VAL A 282 4.08 15.73 6.90
C VAL A 282 4.89 16.96 6.52
N THR A 283 5.66 16.88 5.42
CA THR A 283 6.44 18.02 4.93
C THR A 283 5.55 19.13 4.40
N GLY A 284 4.44 18.80 3.74
CA GLY A 284 3.42 19.75 3.29
C GLY A 284 2.47 20.21 4.41
N GLY A 285 2.60 19.70 5.63
CA GLY A 285 1.77 20.07 6.76
C GLY A 285 2.08 21.46 7.30
N GLN A 286 1.08 22.17 7.81
CA GLN A 286 1.21 23.56 8.29
C GLN A 286 2.35 23.77 9.30
N LYS A 287 2.59 22.80 10.20
CA LYS A 287 3.69 22.89 11.19
C LYS A 287 5.05 22.99 10.49
N THR A 288 5.29 22.17 9.47
CA THR A 288 6.52 22.20 8.66
C THR A 288 6.58 23.45 7.81
N LEU A 289 5.48 23.81 7.16
CA LEU A 289 5.44 25.01 6.32
C LEU A 289 5.75 26.29 7.12
N SER A 290 5.40 26.33 8.42
CA SER A 290 5.65 27.48 9.28
C SER A 290 7.12 27.75 9.60
N VAL A 291 7.99 26.74 9.54
CA VAL A 291 9.43 26.88 9.84
C VAL A 291 10.27 27.24 8.61
N ILE A 292 9.67 27.16 7.41
CA ILE A 292 10.33 27.52 6.14
C ILE A 292 10.44 29.03 6.02
N LYS A 293 11.67 29.51 5.77
CA LYS A 293 11.98 30.88 5.38
C LYS A 293 12.03 30.97 3.85
N PRO A 294 11.09 31.70 3.20
CA PRO A 294 11.05 31.82 1.74
C PRO A 294 12.38 32.30 1.16
N GLY A 295 12.84 31.65 0.09
CA GLY A 295 14.08 32.00 -0.58
C GLY A 295 15.37 31.65 0.17
N HIS A 296 15.29 31.06 1.38
CA HIS A 296 16.45 30.70 2.19
C HIS A 296 16.50 29.21 2.51
N THR A 297 15.46 28.68 3.15
CA THR A 297 15.42 27.28 3.58
C THR A 297 15.53 26.34 2.38
N LYS A 298 16.46 25.40 2.43
CA LYS A 298 16.61 24.32 1.44
C LYS A 298 15.75 23.12 1.84
N LEU A 299 15.16 22.44 0.86
CA LEU A 299 14.32 21.27 1.09
C LEU A 299 14.75 20.13 0.19
N VAL A 300 14.97 18.97 0.81
CA VAL A 300 15.09 17.69 0.12
C VAL A 300 13.94 16.80 0.59
N VAL A 301 13.04 16.43 -0.32
CA VAL A 301 11.76 15.80 0.05
C VAL A 301 11.58 14.50 -0.70
N ASN A 302 11.37 13.43 0.06
CA ASN A 302 10.97 12.14 -0.47
C ASN A 302 9.56 12.26 -1.07
N SER A 303 9.48 12.17 -2.40
CA SER A 303 8.23 12.29 -3.14
C SER A 303 7.43 11.00 -3.25
N TYR A 304 7.89 9.93 -2.57
CA TYR A 304 7.15 8.69 -2.52
C TYR A 304 5.81 8.88 -1.82
N GLU A 305 4.75 8.37 -2.44
CA GLU A 305 3.38 8.48 -1.93
C GLU A 305 3.18 7.50 -0.77
N LEU A 306 3.56 7.92 0.44
CA LEU A 306 3.28 7.16 1.65
C LEU A 306 1.80 7.21 1.97
N ILE A 307 1.25 6.02 2.17
CA ILE A 307 -0.16 5.82 2.35
C ILE A 307 -0.53 5.85 3.83
N THR A 308 -1.52 6.67 4.15
CA THR A 308 -2.08 6.79 5.49
C THR A 308 -3.14 5.72 5.76
N GLY A 309 -3.57 5.60 7.03
CA GLY A 309 -4.60 4.65 7.43
C GLY A 309 -5.93 4.83 6.69
N ASP A 310 -6.28 6.04 6.24
CA ASP A 310 -7.56 6.31 5.56
C ASP A 310 -7.68 5.58 4.22
N PHE A 311 -6.55 5.34 3.56
CA PHE A 311 -6.49 4.58 2.32
C PHE A 311 -6.89 3.10 2.49
N THR A 312 -6.84 2.54 3.71
CA THR A 312 -7.30 1.16 3.94
C THR A 312 -8.82 1.03 3.75
N LYS A 313 -9.55 2.15 3.83
CA LYS A 313 -11.02 2.22 3.66
C LYS A 313 -11.45 2.66 2.28
N ASN A 314 -10.60 3.38 1.53
CA ASN A 314 -10.90 3.83 0.17
C ASN A 314 -9.84 3.33 -0.82
N ALA A 315 -10.23 2.35 -1.63
CA ALA A 315 -9.36 1.70 -2.61
C ALA A 315 -8.83 2.66 -3.71
N ASP A 316 -9.62 3.68 -4.05
CA ASP A 316 -9.40 4.60 -5.17
C ASP A 316 -8.86 5.96 -4.75
N MET A 317 -8.60 6.15 -3.46
CA MET A 317 -8.07 7.40 -2.97
C MET A 317 -6.81 7.78 -3.78
N LEU A 318 -6.90 8.92 -4.45
CA LEU A 318 -5.77 9.54 -5.14
C LEU A 318 -4.97 10.33 -4.11
N PHE A 319 -3.67 10.10 -4.08
CA PHE A 319 -2.79 10.87 -3.23
C PHE A 319 -2.55 12.23 -3.88
N PRO A 320 -2.81 13.36 -3.20
CA PRO A 320 -2.71 14.70 -3.79
C PRO A 320 -1.24 15.17 -3.90
N SER A 321 -0.35 14.36 -4.48
CA SER A 321 1.09 14.63 -4.53
C SER A 321 1.41 15.94 -5.24
N LEU A 322 0.76 16.22 -6.39
CA LEU A 322 0.96 17.45 -7.14
C LEU A 322 0.58 18.70 -6.33
N GLN A 323 -0.57 18.68 -5.66
CA GLN A 323 -1.05 19.81 -4.84
C GLN A 323 -0.11 20.07 -3.65
N ILE A 324 0.37 19.00 -3.00
CA ILE A 324 1.32 19.12 -1.89
C ILE A 324 2.66 19.68 -2.39
N LYS A 325 3.21 19.13 -3.50
CA LYS A 325 4.46 19.62 -4.10
C LYS A 325 4.37 21.09 -4.47
N GLN A 326 3.28 21.50 -5.12
CA GLN A 326 3.01 22.89 -5.47
C GLN A 326 2.94 23.79 -4.23
N SER A 327 2.29 23.34 -3.16
CA SER A 327 2.19 24.09 -1.90
C SER A 327 3.57 24.30 -1.25
N ILE A 328 4.41 23.26 -1.22
CA ILE A 328 5.79 23.36 -0.72
C ILE A 328 6.61 24.33 -1.58
N GLN A 329 6.58 24.17 -2.91
CA GLN A 329 7.32 25.02 -3.84
C GLN A 329 6.86 26.48 -3.80
N LYS A 330 5.57 26.73 -3.58
CA LYS A 330 5.02 28.09 -3.45
C LYS A 330 5.60 28.84 -2.24
N ILE A 331 5.91 28.14 -1.16
CA ILE A 331 6.42 28.74 0.08
C ILE A 331 7.95 28.82 0.07
N ALA A 332 8.63 27.72 -0.26
CA ALA A 332 10.09 27.65 -0.23
C ALA A 332 10.75 28.26 -1.47
N GLY A 333 10.09 28.15 -2.63
CA GLY A 333 10.65 28.43 -3.95
C GLY A 333 11.09 27.15 -4.67
N THR A 334 10.87 27.11 -5.99
CA THR A 334 11.22 25.96 -6.85
C THR A 334 12.72 25.64 -6.80
N ASN A 335 13.57 26.66 -6.80
CA ASN A 335 15.04 26.50 -6.74
C ASN A 335 15.56 26.04 -5.36
N GLN A 336 14.71 26.11 -4.33
CA GLN A 336 15.06 25.67 -2.98
C GLN A 336 14.53 24.27 -2.65
N THR A 337 13.77 23.64 -3.54
CA THR A 337 13.07 22.38 -3.27
C THR A 337 13.46 21.31 -4.27
N GLU A 338 14.06 20.23 -3.78
CA GLU A 338 14.34 19.03 -4.57
C GLU A 338 13.43 17.87 -4.13
N PHE A 339 12.70 17.31 -5.10
CA PHE A 339 11.87 16.12 -4.88
C PHE A 339 12.56 14.89 -5.45
N LEU A 340 12.64 13.83 -4.66
CA LEU A 340 13.24 12.56 -5.06
C LEU A 340 12.37 11.40 -4.60
N ASP A 341 12.16 10.40 -5.45
CA ASP A 341 11.53 9.15 -5.04
C ASP A 341 12.54 8.25 -4.32
N ALA A 342 12.94 8.70 -3.14
CA ALA A 342 14.00 8.08 -2.36
C ALA A 342 13.59 6.69 -1.84
N SER A 343 12.31 6.49 -1.51
CA SER A 343 11.82 5.17 -1.07
C SER A 343 11.99 4.11 -2.13
N ARG A 344 11.63 4.41 -3.39
CA ARG A 344 11.76 3.46 -4.50
C ARG A 344 13.24 3.14 -4.77
N LEU A 345 14.10 4.16 -4.78
CA LEU A 345 15.54 3.99 -5.00
C LEU A 345 16.21 3.20 -3.87
N ALA A 346 15.96 3.54 -2.61
CA ALA A 346 16.51 2.82 -1.47
C ALA A 346 16.05 1.36 -1.44
N THR A 347 14.78 1.09 -1.78
CA THR A 347 14.26 -0.27 -1.88
C THR A 347 14.94 -1.04 -3.02
N ALA A 348 15.11 -0.41 -4.18
CA ALA A 348 15.75 -1.05 -5.34
C ALA A 348 17.25 -1.31 -5.12
N LEU A 349 17.96 -0.46 -4.37
CA LEU A 349 19.40 -0.60 -4.16
C LEU A 349 19.75 -1.46 -2.94
N ILE A 350 18.96 -1.35 -1.86
CA ILE A 350 19.31 -1.86 -0.53
C ILE A 350 18.34 -2.96 -0.08
N GLY A 351 17.12 -2.97 -0.62
CA GLY A 351 16.08 -3.95 -0.29
C GLY A 351 15.26 -3.63 0.96
N ASP A 352 15.46 -2.47 1.59
CA ASP A 352 14.71 -2.04 2.79
C ASP A 352 14.24 -0.58 2.66
N THR A 353 12.93 -0.35 2.76
CA THR A 353 12.32 1.00 2.76
C THR A 353 12.73 1.82 3.98
N ILE A 354 13.19 1.19 5.07
CA ILE A 354 13.67 1.89 6.27
C ILE A 354 14.99 2.62 5.98
N ALA A 355 15.78 2.18 5.00
CA ALA A 355 17.01 2.84 4.60
C ALA A 355 16.78 4.20 3.92
N THR A 356 15.54 4.52 3.53
CA THR A 356 15.15 5.75 2.82
C THR A 356 15.60 7.01 3.55
N ASN A 357 15.43 7.08 4.86
CA ASN A 357 15.75 8.28 5.61
C ASN A 357 17.28 8.51 5.66
N ILE A 358 18.08 7.44 5.80
CA ILE A 358 19.55 7.54 5.75
C ILE A 358 20.03 7.86 4.34
N PHE A 359 19.37 7.31 3.32
CA PHE A 359 19.59 7.68 1.92
C PHE A 359 19.31 9.16 1.67
N MET A 360 18.22 9.70 2.21
CA MET A 360 17.91 11.14 2.15
C MET A 360 18.96 11.98 2.86
N LEU A 361 19.49 11.52 4.01
CA LEU A 361 20.61 12.17 4.69
C LEU A 361 21.88 12.21 3.81
N GLY A 362 22.22 11.10 3.15
CA GLY A 362 23.35 11.05 2.21
C GLY A 362 23.16 11.98 1.00
N PHE A 363 21.94 12.05 0.48
CA PHE A 363 21.60 12.99 -0.59
C PHE A 363 21.77 14.44 -0.13
N ALA A 364 21.26 14.80 1.06
CA ALA A 364 21.40 16.13 1.64
C ALA A 364 22.87 16.51 1.88
N PHE A 365 23.66 15.56 2.42
CA PHE A 365 25.09 15.75 2.65
C PHE A 365 25.82 16.09 1.36
N GLN A 366 25.62 15.29 0.30
CA GLN A 366 26.29 15.52 -0.99
C GLN A 366 25.87 16.80 -1.70
N ARG A 367 24.68 17.34 -1.37
CA ARG A 367 24.24 18.68 -1.81
C ARG A 367 24.89 19.83 -1.03
N GLY A 368 25.75 19.55 -0.04
CA GLY A 368 26.38 20.56 0.81
C GLY A 368 25.40 21.20 1.79
N LEU A 369 24.38 20.45 2.26
CA LEU A 369 23.32 20.99 3.13
C LEU A 369 23.50 20.62 4.60
N ILE A 370 24.49 19.79 4.94
CA ILE A 370 24.72 19.29 6.31
C ILE A 370 26.05 19.88 6.83
N PRO A 371 26.07 20.61 7.96
CA PRO A 371 27.26 21.28 8.50
C PRO A 371 28.13 20.36 9.36
N LEU A 372 28.29 19.10 8.95
CA LEU A 372 29.04 18.07 9.68
C LEU A 372 29.88 17.26 8.69
N GLU A 373 31.00 16.73 9.14
CA GLU A 373 31.88 15.90 8.33
C GLU A 373 31.28 14.50 8.07
N GLN A 374 31.60 13.93 6.91
CA GLN A 374 31.24 12.54 6.58
C GLN A 374 31.74 11.56 7.65
N SER A 375 33.00 11.72 8.06
CA SER A 375 33.70 10.88 9.05
C SER A 375 32.90 10.79 10.36
N SER A 376 32.40 11.92 10.86
CA SER A 376 31.58 12.04 12.06
C SER A 376 30.23 11.35 11.92
N ILE A 377 29.57 11.51 10.77
CA ILE A 377 28.28 10.89 10.47
C ILE A 377 28.44 9.35 10.41
N GLU A 378 29.46 8.86 9.72
CA GLU A 378 29.74 7.42 9.64
C GLU A 378 30.13 6.85 11.02
N LYS A 379 30.90 7.60 11.81
CA LYS A 379 31.26 7.18 13.16
C LYS A 379 30.05 7.12 14.10
N ALA A 380 29.11 8.06 13.97
CA ALA A 380 27.84 8.01 14.70
C ALA A 380 27.02 6.76 14.35
N MET A 381 27.04 6.32 13.08
CA MET A 381 26.39 5.06 12.66
C MET A 381 27.05 3.84 13.30
N GLU A 382 28.38 3.82 13.40
CA GLU A 382 29.12 2.75 14.08
C GLU A 382 28.77 2.68 15.57
N ILE A 383 28.74 3.83 16.26
CA ILE A 383 28.41 3.91 17.69
C ILE A 383 26.96 3.46 17.95
N ASN A 384 26.03 3.79 17.04
CA ASN A 384 24.64 3.32 17.15
C ASN A 384 24.53 1.78 17.07
N GLY A 385 25.46 1.13 16.36
CA GLY A 385 25.59 -0.34 16.31
C GLY A 385 24.49 -1.09 15.54
N LEU A 386 23.44 -0.42 15.08
CA LEU A 386 22.31 -1.05 14.39
C LEU A 386 22.50 -1.02 12.86
N SER A 387 22.68 -2.21 12.26
CA SER A 387 22.74 -2.36 10.80
C SER A 387 23.76 -1.44 10.11
N VAL A 388 24.93 -1.26 10.75
CA VAL A 388 25.97 -0.28 10.36
C VAL A 388 26.29 -0.32 8.86
N GLU A 389 26.62 -1.49 8.32
CA GLU A 389 26.96 -1.66 6.90
C GLU A 389 25.81 -1.23 5.96
N SER A 390 24.56 -1.55 6.33
CA SER A 390 23.39 -1.17 5.54
C SER A 390 23.14 0.34 5.59
N ASN A 391 23.40 0.99 6.72
CA ASN A 391 23.24 2.44 6.87
C ASN A 391 24.35 3.18 6.12
N LYS A 392 25.60 2.73 6.20
CA LYS A 392 26.70 3.30 5.41
C LYS A 392 26.44 3.16 3.91
N LEU A 393 25.98 2.00 3.47
CA LEU A 393 25.60 1.77 2.07
C LEU A 393 24.43 2.67 1.64
N ALA A 394 23.42 2.85 2.50
CA ALA A 394 22.31 3.76 2.26
C ALA A 394 22.76 5.21 2.07
N PHE A 395 23.62 5.67 2.97
CA PHE A 395 24.20 7.00 2.95
C PHE A 395 25.02 7.21 1.65
N LEU A 396 25.88 6.25 1.31
CA LEU A 396 26.67 6.28 0.07
C LEU A 396 25.80 6.35 -1.19
N TRP A 397 24.74 5.54 -1.29
CA TRP A 397 23.84 5.60 -2.44
C TRP A 397 23.02 6.89 -2.50
N GLY A 398 22.68 7.47 -1.34
CA GLY A 398 22.11 8.80 -1.26
C GLY A 398 23.03 9.85 -1.88
N ARG A 399 24.31 9.82 -1.49
CA ARG A 399 25.34 10.71 -2.07
C ARG A 399 25.50 10.50 -3.57
N ARG A 400 25.65 9.26 -4.04
CA ARG A 400 25.76 8.94 -5.48
C ARG A 400 24.56 9.45 -6.28
N THR A 401 23.36 9.40 -5.70
CA THR A 401 22.14 9.89 -6.36
C THR A 401 22.12 11.41 -6.47
N ALA A 402 22.66 12.13 -5.49
CA ALA A 402 22.83 13.59 -5.58
C ALA A 402 23.89 14.00 -6.60
N HIS A 403 24.94 13.20 -6.78
CA HIS A 403 25.99 13.43 -7.76
C HIS A 403 25.55 13.07 -9.20
N ASP A 404 25.01 11.87 -9.41
CA ASP A 404 24.56 11.37 -10.72
C ASP A 404 23.25 10.58 -10.60
N GLY A 405 22.14 11.30 -10.40
CA GLY A 405 20.82 10.71 -10.27
C GLY A 405 20.31 10.03 -11.55
N LYS A 406 20.82 10.40 -12.74
CA LYS A 406 20.39 9.79 -14.01
C LYS A 406 20.89 8.35 -14.09
N ARG A 407 22.18 8.15 -13.85
CA ARG A 407 22.80 6.82 -13.89
C ARG A 407 22.24 5.88 -12.82
N VAL A 408 21.97 6.39 -11.62
CA VAL A 408 21.31 5.60 -10.56
C VAL A 408 19.89 5.18 -10.97
N ARG A 409 19.13 6.04 -11.65
CA ARG A 409 17.80 5.68 -12.18
C ARG A 409 17.87 4.61 -13.28
N GLU A 410 18.85 4.68 -14.17
CA GLU A 410 19.06 3.66 -15.21
C GLU A 410 19.40 2.29 -14.58
N LEU A 411 20.31 2.29 -13.60
CA LEU A 411 20.66 1.09 -12.83
C LEU A 411 19.42 0.49 -12.15
N THR A 412 18.65 1.30 -11.44
CA THR A 412 17.45 0.83 -10.73
C THR A 412 16.29 0.48 -11.66
N GLY A 413 16.17 1.10 -12.83
CA GLY A 413 15.19 0.76 -13.86
C GLY A 413 15.35 -0.68 -14.37
N SER A 414 16.60 -1.12 -14.60
CA SER A 414 16.90 -2.51 -14.97
C SER A 414 16.51 -3.53 -13.89
N ILE A 415 16.69 -3.15 -12.61
CA ILE A 415 16.31 -3.96 -11.44
C ILE A 415 14.78 -4.05 -11.33
N VAL A 416 14.06 -2.93 -11.53
CA VAL A 416 12.60 -2.85 -11.52
C VAL A 416 11.99 -3.67 -12.66
N ALA A 417 12.57 -3.63 -13.86
CA ALA A 417 12.19 -4.48 -14.98
C ALA A 417 12.41 -5.97 -14.66
N GLY A 418 13.50 -6.32 -13.97
CA GLY A 418 13.78 -7.66 -13.46
C GLY A 418 12.73 -8.16 -12.44
N PHE A 419 12.03 -7.26 -11.75
CA PHE A 419 10.89 -7.59 -10.88
C PHE A 419 9.56 -7.79 -11.65
N GLY A 420 9.56 -7.67 -12.98
CA GLY A 420 8.40 -7.92 -13.83
C GLY A 420 7.34 -6.82 -13.77
N LEU A 421 7.69 -5.61 -13.32
CA LEU A 421 6.82 -4.44 -13.39
C LEU A 421 6.96 -3.84 -14.80
N LYS A 422 5.93 -4.01 -15.64
CA LYS A 422 5.89 -3.45 -17.00
C LYS A 422 5.22 -2.09 -16.98
N GLU A 423 5.84 -1.14 -17.67
CA GLU A 423 5.22 0.17 -17.94
C GLU A 423 3.95 -0.01 -18.77
N PRO A 424 2.94 0.87 -18.62
CA PRO A 424 1.75 0.85 -19.46
C PRO A 424 2.11 1.06 -20.94
N PRO A 425 1.36 0.44 -21.88
CA PRO A 425 1.59 0.62 -23.31
C PRO A 425 1.48 2.10 -23.71
N GLU A 426 2.33 2.54 -24.64
CA GLU A 426 2.35 3.92 -25.10
C GLU A 426 1.44 4.08 -26.32
N GLY A 427 0.30 4.75 -26.11
CA GLY A 427 -0.64 5.06 -27.19
C GLY A 427 -1.71 4.00 -27.46
N LEU A 428 -2.70 4.40 -28.25
CA LEU A 428 -3.94 3.65 -28.44
C LEU A 428 -3.74 2.32 -29.18
N ASP A 429 -2.93 2.29 -30.24
CA ASP A 429 -2.73 1.09 -31.05
C ASP A 429 -1.99 0.00 -30.27
N GLU A 430 -0.96 0.37 -29.50
CA GLU A 430 -0.26 -0.56 -28.60
C GLU A 430 -1.19 -1.10 -27.53
N LEU A 431 -2.06 -0.26 -26.95
CA LEU A 431 -3.06 -0.68 -25.98
C LEU A 431 -4.00 -1.75 -26.57
N ILE A 432 -4.59 -1.46 -27.74
CA ILE A 432 -5.54 -2.36 -28.42
C ILE A 432 -4.86 -3.69 -28.77
N GLN A 433 -3.66 -3.64 -29.37
CA GLN A 433 -2.92 -4.83 -29.75
C GLN A 433 -2.55 -5.67 -28.54
N HIS A 434 -2.07 -5.04 -27.46
CA HIS A 434 -1.76 -5.73 -26.22
C HIS A 434 -3.01 -6.40 -25.61
N ARG A 435 -4.18 -5.74 -25.60
CA ARG A 435 -5.43 -6.37 -25.14
C ARG A 435 -5.82 -7.55 -26.01
N ALA A 436 -5.68 -7.43 -27.33
CA ALA A 436 -5.97 -8.50 -28.28
C ALA A 436 -5.07 -9.73 -28.03
N ASP A 437 -3.77 -9.53 -27.80
CA ASP A 437 -2.83 -10.62 -27.50
C ASP A 437 -3.17 -11.32 -26.18
N VAL A 438 -3.52 -10.56 -25.14
CA VAL A 438 -3.94 -11.17 -23.88
C VAL A 438 -5.27 -11.93 -24.02
N LEU A 439 -6.24 -11.43 -24.81
CA LEU A 439 -7.50 -12.13 -25.05
C LEU A 439 -7.32 -13.41 -25.88
N LYS A 440 -6.33 -13.45 -26.76
CA LYS A 440 -5.95 -14.65 -27.51
C LYS A 440 -5.47 -15.74 -26.57
N ASP A 441 -4.63 -15.38 -25.60
CA ASP A 441 -4.15 -16.28 -24.56
C ASP A 441 -5.25 -16.66 -23.56
N TYR A 442 -6.13 -15.71 -23.23
CA TYR A 442 -7.27 -15.92 -22.36
C TYR A 442 -8.23 -16.98 -22.92
N GLN A 443 -8.63 -16.85 -24.20
CA GLN A 443 -9.60 -17.73 -24.83
C GLN A 443 -9.12 -18.22 -26.20
N ASN A 444 -9.35 -17.45 -27.27
CA ASN A 444 -9.03 -17.82 -28.65
C ASN A 444 -9.16 -16.63 -29.62
N LYS A 445 -8.87 -16.85 -30.91
CA LYS A 445 -8.97 -15.85 -31.98
C LYS A 445 -10.39 -15.27 -32.17
N ALA A 446 -11.45 -16.06 -32.00
CA ALA A 446 -12.82 -15.57 -32.16
C ALA A 446 -13.17 -14.53 -31.07
N TYR A 447 -12.67 -14.73 -29.86
CA TYR A 447 -12.82 -13.78 -28.76
C TYR A 447 -12.11 -12.45 -29.03
N VAL A 448 -10.92 -12.51 -29.64
CA VAL A 448 -10.19 -11.32 -30.11
C VAL A 448 -10.97 -10.57 -31.18
N GLN A 449 -11.56 -11.29 -32.15
CA GLN A 449 -12.36 -10.64 -33.21
C GLN A 449 -13.60 -9.95 -32.65
N ARG A 450 -14.25 -10.54 -31.64
CA ARG A 450 -15.37 -9.91 -30.92
C ARG A 450 -14.92 -8.58 -30.28
N TYR A 451 -13.77 -8.58 -29.61
CA TYR A 451 -13.18 -7.38 -29.02
C TYR A 451 -12.87 -6.30 -30.06
N LEU A 452 -12.07 -6.64 -31.07
CA LEU A 452 -11.63 -5.71 -32.10
C LEU A 452 -12.80 -5.10 -32.87
N LYS A 453 -13.84 -5.89 -33.18
CA LYS A 453 -15.02 -5.40 -33.91
C LYS A 453 -15.72 -4.25 -33.18
N LEU A 454 -15.89 -4.33 -31.86
CA LEU A 454 -16.53 -3.25 -31.10
C LEU A 454 -15.61 -2.03 -30.98
N VAL A 455 -14.33 -2.26 -30.67
CA VAL A 455 -13.35 -1.18 -30.50
C VAL A 455 -13.16 -0.40 -31.81
N GLU A 456 -13.03 -1.08 -32.94
CA GLU A 456 -12.82 -0.42 -34.23
C GLU A 456 -14.05 0.39 -34.66
N ARG A 457 -15.24 -0.11 -34.36
CA ARG A 457 -16.49 0.63 -34.62
C ARG A 457 -16.58 1.90 -33.78
N VAL A 458 -16.18 1.83 -32.51
CA VAL A 458 -16.07 3.00 -31.63
C VAL A 458 -15.02 3.98 -32.16
N ARG A 459 -13.84 3.49 -32.55
CA ARG A 459 -12.75 4.28 -33.12
C ARG A 459 -13.17 5.06 -34.35
N THR A 460 -13.81 4.37 -35.30
CA THR A 460 -14.31 4.98 -36.54
C THR A 460 -15.28 6.12 -36.21
N LEU A 461 -16.26 5.86 -35.34
CA LEU A 461 -17.28 6.84 -35.01
C LEU A 461 -16.72 8.03 -34.19
N GLU A 462 -15.81 7.78 -33.24
CA GLU A 462 -15.14 8.84 -32.47
C GLU A 462 -14.29 9.73 -33.40
N THR A 463 -13.54 9.12 -34.32
CA THR A 463 -12.72 9.87 -35.29
C THR A 463 -13.58 10.77 -36.17
N ASP A 464 -14.73 10.27 -36.64
CA ASP A 464 -15.66 11.02 -37.48
C ASP A 464 -16.35 12.18 -36.73
N ARG A 465 -16.83 11.93 -35.51
CA ARG A 465 -17.67 12.90 -34.76
C ARG A 465 -16.87 13.84 -33.84
N VAL A 466 -15.70 13.42 -33.38
CA VAL A 466 -14.82 14.18 -32.48
C VAL A 466 -13.34 14.03 -32.92
N PRO A 467 -12.95 14.61 -34.07
CA PRO A 467 -11.58 14.50 -34.57
C PRO A 467 -10.54 14.97 -33.54
N GLY A 468 -9.47 14.20 -33.38
CA GLY A 468 -8.37 14.49 -32.44
C GLY A 468 -8.55 13.94 -31.02
N SER A 469 -9.72 13.37 -30.69
CA SER A 469 -9.92 12.63 -29.43
C SER A 469 -9.77 11.12 -29.65
N VAL A 470 -9.18 10.44 -28.66
CA VAL A 470 -9.11 8.97 -28.56
C VAL A 470 -9.70 8.44 -27.26
N ALA A 471 -10.20 9.31 -26.39
CA ALA A 471 -10.54 8.96 -25.01
C ALA A 471 -11.71 7.98 -24.90
N PHE A 472 -12.68 8.03 -25.81
CA PHE A 472 -13.81 7.09 -25.80
C PHE A 472 -13.36 5.71 -26.29
N THR A 473 -12.56 5.67 -27.34
CA THR A 473 -11.96 4.44 -27.87
C THR A 473 -11.05 3.80 -26.83
N GLU A 474 -10.21 4.57 -26.15
CA GLU A 474 -9.30 4.08 -25.10
C GLU A 474 -10.07 3.50 -23.91
N ALA A 475 -11.15 4.18 -23.49
CA ALA A 475 -12.04 3.68 -22.45
C ALA A 475 -12.67 2.35 -22.86
N VAL A 476 -13.28 2.27 -24.04
CA VAL A 476 -13.89 1.01 -24.52
C VAL A 476 -12.83 -0.08 -24.66
N ALA A 477 -11.67 0.22 -25.23
CA ALA A 477 -10.57 -0.73 -25.38
C ALA A 477 -10.12 -1.31 -24.03
N SER A 478 -10.07 -0.51 -22.97
CA SER A 478 -9.65 -0.94 -21.64
C SER A 478 -10.73 -1.70 -20.88
N TYR A 479 -11.97 -1.19 -20.87
CA TYR A 479 -13.02 -1.70 -19.99
C TYR A 479 -13.83 -2.82 -20.61
N TYR A 480 -13.96 -2.85 -21.93
CA TYR A 480 -14.51 -4.01 -22.60
C TYR A 480 -13.58 -5.22 -22.45
N TYR A 481 -12.27 -5.01 -22.60
CA TYR A 481 -11.26 -6.03 -22.29
C TYR A 481 -11.41 -6.54 -20.85
N LYS A 482 -11.56 -5.64 -19.86
CA LYS A 482 -11.73 -6.02 -18.45
C LYS A 482 -12.92 -6.95 -18.23
N LEU A 483 -14.05 -6.69 -18.89
CA LEU A 483 -15.24 -7.53 -18.80
C LEU A 483 -15.08 -8.86 -19.55
N LEU A 484 -14.42 -8.85 -20.71
CA LEU A 484 -14.14 -10.06 -21.49
C LEU A 484 -13.15 -10.98 -20.78
N ALA A 485 -12.10 -10.43 -20.19
CA ALA A 485 -11.04 -11.16 -19.48
C ALA A 485 -11.35 -11.28 -17.97
N TYR A 486 -12.59 -11.63 -17.62
CA TYR A 486 -12.95 -11.83 -16.22
C TYR A 486 -12.17 -13.02 -15.63
N LYS A 487 -11.72 -12.87 -14.38
CA LYS A 487 -10.84 -13.81 -13.69
C LYS A 487 -11.61 -14.98 -13.11
N ASP A 488 -11.87 -15.95 -13.97
CA ASP A 488 -12.42 -17.24 -13.58
C ASP A 488 -11.36 -18.25 -13.16
N GLU A 489 -11.81 -19.44 -12.81
CA GLU A 489 -10.98 -20.50 -12.26
C GLU A 489 -9.89 -20.91 -13.29
N TYR A 490 -10.21 -20.92 -14.58
CA TYR A 490 -9.27 -21.20 -15.66
C TYR A 490 -8.22 -20.11 -15.82
N GLU A 491 -8.65 -18.84 -15.77
CA GLU A 491 -7.74 -17.70 -15.94
C GLU A 491 -6.85 -17.51 -14.72
N VAL A 492 -7.40 -17.59 -13.51
CA VAL A 492 -6.60 -17.56 -12.28
C VAL A 492 -5.56 -18.67 -12.31
N ALA A 493 -5.94 -19.88 -12.74
CA ALA A 493 -5.01 -20.99 -12.89
C ALA A 493 -3.91 -20.69 -13.93
N ARG A 494 -4.25 -20.11 -15.08
CA ARG A 494 -3.28 -19.67 -16.11
C ARG A 494 -2.31 -18.63 -15.55
N LEU A 495 -2.80 -17.61 -14.85
CA LEU A 495 -1.99 -16.52 -14.28
C LEU A 495 -1.03 -16.99 -13.18
N TYR A 496 -1.33 -18.11 -12.51
CA TYR A 496 -0.39 -18.75 -11.58
C TYR A 496 0.63 -19.66 -12.26
N THR A 497 0.36 -20.13 -13.48
CA THR A 497 1.12 -21.23 -14.11
C THR A 497 1.72 -20.90 -15.47
N ASN A 498 1.51 -19.69 -16.00
CA ASN A 498 2.12 -19.16 -17.22
C ASN A 498 3.65 -18.93 -17.11
N GLY A 499 4.20 -19.05 -15.90
CA GLY A 499 5.63 -18.88 -15.60
C GLY A 499 6.01 -17.51 -15.07
N ASP A 500 5.25 -16.46 -15.40
CA ASP A 500 5.56 -15.08 -14.97
C ASP A 500 5.41 -14.91 -13.46
N PHE A 501 4.41 -15.56 -12.85
CA PHE A 501 4.27 -15.61 -11.39
C PHE A 501 5.53 -16.16 -10.71
N MET A 502 6.07 -17.28 -11.20
CA MET A 502 7.28 -17.88 -10.63
C MET A 502 8.54 -17.04 -10.89
N LYS A 503 8.62 -16.34 -12.03
CA LYS A 503 9.68 -15.35 -12.28
C LYS A 503 9.62 -14.21 -11.25
N LYS A 504 8.44 -13.62 -11.03
CA LYS A 504 8.23 -12.57 -10.01
C LYS A 504 8.63 -13.04 -8.60
N ILE A 505 8.26 -14.27 -8.22
CA ILE A 505 8.66 -14.86 -6.94
C ILE A 505 10.17 -15.02 -6.85
N ARG A 506 10.83 -15.65 -7.84
CA ARG A 506 12.29 -15.86 -7.82
C ARG A 506 13.10 -14.58 -7.97
N GLY A 507 12.50 -13.54 -8.55
CA GLY A 507 13.05 -12.19 -8.60
C GLY A 507 13.10 -11.55 -7.21
N ARG A 508 12.07 -11.76 -6.37
CA ARG A 508 11.98 -11.14 -5.03
C ARG A 508 12.51 -12.00 -3.88
N PHE A 509 12.52 -13.32 -4.04
CA PHE A 509 12.92 -14.27 -3.00
C PHE A 509 14.06 -15.17 -3.49
N GLU A 510 14.99 -15.48 -2.58
CA GLU A 510 16.12 -16.37 -2.81
C GLU A 510 16.17 -17.50 -1.76
N GLY A 511 16.96 -18.53 -2.05
CA GLY A 511 17.05 -19.74 -1.23
C GLY A 511 15.83 -20.66 -1.35
N ASP A 512 15.73 -21.62 -0.43
CA ASP A 512 14.66 -22.62 -0.45
C ASP A 512 13.37 -22.08 0.16
N PHE A 513 12.31 -22.03 -0.64
CA PHE A 513 10.98 -21.63 -0.19
C PHE A 513 9.89 -22.58 -0.70
N LYS A 514 8.82 -22.70 0.08
CA LYS A 514 7.58 -23.40 -0.26
C LYS A 514 6.45 -22.40 -0.42
N LEU A 515 5.60 -22.61 -1.42
CA LEU A 515 4.44 -21.74 -1.67
C LEU A 515 3.17 -22.38 -1.13
N LYS A 516 2.36 -21.60 -0.42
CA LYS A 516 0.96 -21.95 -0.12
C LYS A 516 0.01 -20.90 -0.69
N LEU A 517 -0.95 -21.33 -1.50
CA LEU A 517 -1.96 -20.44 -2.10
C LEU A 517 -3.16 -20.33 -1.16
N HIS A 518 -3.69 -19.12 -0.99
CA HIS A 518 -4.89 -18.87 -0.19
C HIS A 518 -6.10 -18.75 -1.09
N LEU A 519 -6.93 -19.79 -1.13
CA LEU A 519 -8.03 -19.92 -2.06
C LEU A 519 -9.31 -20.29 -1.31
N ALA A 520 -10.46 -19.95 -1.88
CA ALA A 520 -11.75 -20.50 -1.49
C ALA A 520 -12.43 -21.08 -2.74
N PRO A 521 -12.11 -22.33 -3.13
CA PRO A 521 -12.68 -22.94 -4.33
C PRO A 521 -14.21 -23.06 -4.20
N PRO A 522 -15.01 -22.55 -5.16
CA PRO A 522 -16.46 -22.42 -5.02
C PRO A 522 -17.21 -23.72 -4.68
N ILE A 523 -16.68 -24.87 -5.11
CA ILE A 523 -17.33 -26.18 -4.96
C ILE A 523 -17.11 -26.77 -3.56
N PHE A 524 -15.99 -26.46 -2.91
CA PHE A 524 -15.55 -27.16 -1.68
C PHE A 524 -15.37 -26.23 -0.48
N SER A 525 -15.36 -24.91 -0.68
CA SER A 525 -15.19 -23.97 0.43
C SER A 525 -16.45 -23.88 1.28
N LYS A 526 -16.30 -24.03 2.60
CA LYS A 526 -17.34 -23.68 3.56
C LYS A 526 -17.59 -22.17 3.52
N ARG A 527 -18.84 -21.75 3.75
CA ARG A 527 -19.18 -20.34 3.99
C ARG A 527 -19.34 -20.10 5.48
N ASP A 528 -18.95 -18.91 5.90
CA ASP A 528 -19.13 -18.44 7.27
C ASP A 528 -20.64 -18.23 7.54
N PRO A 529 -21.20 -18.82 8.61
CA PRO A 529 -22.64 -18.76 8.89
C PRO A 529 -23.19 -17.35 9.16
N HIS A 530 -22.36 -16.44 9.64
CA HIS A 530 -22.80 -15.10 10.06
C HIS A 530 -22.65 -14.08 8.93
N THR A 531 -21.56 -14.16 8.18
CA THR A 531 -21.22 -13.20 7.13
C THR A 531 -21.60 -13.68 5.73
N GLY A 532 -21.80 -14.99 5.55
CA GLY A 532 -22.02 -15.61 4.24
C GLY A 532 -20.76 -15.65 3.36
N GLU A 533 -19.63 -15.14 3.84
CA GLU A 533 -18.37 -15.09 3.12
C GLU A 533 -17.73 -16.49 2.99
N PRO A 534 -17.08 -16.81 1.86
CA PRO A 534 -16.38 -18.08 1.74
C PRO A 534 -15.10 -18.09 2.60
N ILE A 535 -14.88 -19.18 3.33
CA ILE A 535 -13.73 -19.34 4.21
C ILE A 535 -12.52 -19.78 3.36
N LYS A 536 -11.49 -18.94 3.32
CA LYS A 536 -10.24 -19.24 2.61
C LYS A 536 -9.39 -20.25 3.37
N THR A 537 -8.81 -21.16 2.62
CA THR A 537 -7.89 -22.19 3.13
C THR A 537 -6.55 -22.12 2.39
N ALA A 538 -5.49 -22.54 3.08
CA ALA A 538 -4.14 -22.53 2.55
C ALA A 538 -3.79 -23.88 1.90
N TYR A 539 -3.65 -23.90 0.58
CA TYR A 539 -3.27 -25.09 -0.19
C TYR A 539 -1.77 -25.13 -0.44
N GLY A 540 -1.16 -26.31 -0.37
CA GLY A 540 0.27 -26.50 -0.65
C GLY A 540 0.64 -26.33 -2.13
N SER A 541 1.93 -26.46 -2.44
CA SER A 541 2.46 -26.24 -3.78
C SER A 541 1.92 -27.20 -4.85
N TRP A 542 1.37 -28.35 -4.46
CA TRP A 542 0.65 -29.27 -5.36
C TRP A 542 -0.49 -28.58 -6.11
N MET A 543 -1.10 -27.54 -5.53
CA MET A 543 -2.18 -26.78 -6.15
C MET A 543 -1.74 -26.07 -7.44
N LEU A 544 -0.47 -25.69 -7.56
CA LEU A 544 0.06 -25.12 -8.80
C LEU A 544 0.04 -26.14 -9.93
N THR A 545 0.31 -27.41 -9.63
CA THR A 545 0.20 -28.51 -10.61
C THR A 545 -1.27 -28.71 -11.02
N ALA A 546 -2.20 -28.71 -10.06
CA ALA A 546 -3.63 -28.80 -10.35
C ALA A 546 -4.10 -27.63 -11.22
N MET A 547 -3.69 -26.40 -10.91
CA MET A 547 -3.96 -25.20 -11.73
C MET A 547 -3.35 -25.33 -13.13
N LYS A 548 -2.16 -25.91 -13.27
CA LYS A 548 -1.53 -26.09 -14.59
C LYS A 548 -2.40 -26.98 -15.48
N PHE A 549 -2.95 -28.06 -14.94
CA PHE A 549 -3.91 -28.88 -15.67
C PHE A 549 -5.20 -28.12 -15.94
N LEU A 550 -5.78 -27.47 -14.93
CA LEU A 550 -7.02 -26.70 -15.05
C LEU A 550 -6.93 -25.64 -16.17
N SER A 551 -5.82 -24.91 -16.26
CA SER A 551 -5.61 -23.85 -17.27
C SER A 551 -5.73 -24.33 -18.72
N ARG A 552 -5.50 -25.63 -18.98
CA ARG A 552 -5.62 -26.24 -20.32
C ARG A 552 -7.08 -26.48 -20.73
N PHE A 553 -7.99 -26.54 -19.76
CA PHE A 553 -9.42 -26.76 -19.98
C PHE A 553 -10.20 -25.46 -20.20
N LYS A 554 -9.51 -24.34 -20.50
CA LYS A 554 -10.16 -23.04 -20.81
C LYS A 554 -11.21 -23.12 -21.93
N PHE A 555 -11.11 -24.12 -22.82
CA PHE A 555 -12.10 -24.34 -23.88
C PHE A 555 -13.48 -24.77 -23.35
N LEU A 556 -13.57 -25.28 -22.11
CA LEU A 556 -14.85 -25.59 -21.45
C LEU A 556 -15.59 -24.34 -20.99
N ARG A 557 -14.90 -23.20 -20.83
CA ARG A 557 -15.47 -21.95 -20.33
C ARG A 557 -16.76 -21.57 -21.06
N GLY A 558 -17.84 -21.40 -20.30
CA GLY A 558 -19.14 -20.98 -20.83
C GLY A 558 -19.89 -22.06 -21.63
N THR A 559 -19.36 -23.28 -21.73
CA THR A 559 -20.06 -24.41 -22.36
C THR A 559 -20.96 -25.15 -21.35
N ALA A 560 -21.82 -26.05 -21.82
CA ALA A 560 -22.65 -26.89 -20.95
C ALA A 560 -21.84 -27.80 -20.01
N PHE A 561 -20.58 -28.09 -20.38
CA PHE A 561 -19.63 -28.90 -19.62
C PHE A 561 -18.73 -28.08 -18.68
N ASP A 562 -18.99 -26.78 -18.53
CA ASP A 562 -18.29 -25.93 -17.57
C ASP A 562 -18.79 -26.22 -16.13
N PRO A 563 -17.98 -26.86 -15.26
CA PRO A 563 -18.39 -27.15 -13.89
C PRO A 563 -18.55 -25.88 -13.03
N PHE A 564 -17.86 -24.79 -13.39
CA PHE A 564 -17.91 -23.52 -12.66
C PHE A 564 -18.93 -22.54 -13.25
N GLY A 565 -19.24 -22.70 -14.54
CA GLY A 565 -20.05 -21.79 -15.33
C GLY A 565 -21.47 -21.60 -14.83
N LYS A 566 -22.03 -22.53 -14.03
CA LYS A 566 -23.40 -22.43 -13.52
C LYS A 566 -23.56 -21.59 -12.25
N THR A 567 -22.46 -21.15 -11.63
CA THR A 567 -22.49 -20.31 -10.43
C THR A 567 -23.11 -18.93 -10.71
N VAL A 568 -23.65 -18.29 -9.67
CA VAL A 568 -24.28 -16.95 -9.77
C VAL A 568 -23.27 -15.92 -10.28
N GLU A 569 -22.02 -15.97 -9.81
CA GLU A 569 -20.96 -15.04 -10.23
C GLU A 569 -20.64 -15.18 -11.72
N ARG A 570 -20.46 -16.40 -12.25
CA ARG A 570 -20.13 -16.61 -13.67
C ARG A 570 -21.29 -16.25 -14.59
N LYS A 571 -22.54 -16.47 -14.17
CA LYS A 571 -23.73 -16.00 -14.89
C LYS A 571 -23.78 -14.47 -14.95
N MET A 572 -23.50 -13.81 -13.82
CA MET A 572 -23.44 -12.35 -13.74
C MET A 572 -22.34 -11.78 -14.65
N GLU A 573 -21.12 -12.32 -14.64
CA GLU A 573 -20.02 -11.83 -15.49
C GLU A 573 -20.34 -11.93 -16.99
N ARG A 574 -20.91 -13.05 -17.44
CA ARG A 574 -21.33 -13.19 -18.85
C ARG A 574 -22.46 -12.24 -19.23
N ARG A 575 -23.38 -11.96 -18.28
CA ARG A 575 -24.44 -10.98 -18.47
C ARG A 575 -23.87 -9.56 -18.60
N LEU A 576 -22.90 -9.18 -17.76
CA LEU A 576 -22.24 -7.88 -17.81
C LEU A 576 -21.57 -7.60 -19.17
N ILE A 577 -21.00 -8.61 -19.83
CA ILE A 577 -20.43 -8.45 -21.18
C ILE A 577 -21.52 -8.04 -22.18
N LEU A 578 -22.66 -8.74 -22.17
CA LEU A 578 -23.77 -8.45 -23.10
C LEU A 578 -24.42 -7.10 -22.80
N GLU A 579 -24.63 -6.79 -21.53
CA GLU A 579 -25.16 -5.49 -21.10
C GLU A 579 -24.23 -4.36 -21.53
N TYR A 580 -22.91 -4.50 -21.36
CA TYR A 580 -21.95 -3.49 -21.78
C TYR A 580 -21.95 -3.29 -23.30
N GLU A 581 -22.01 -4.35 -24.09
CA GLU A 581 -22.14 -4.25 -25.54
C GLU A 581 -23.40 -3.48 -25.94
N GLN A 582 -24.53 -3.76 -25.28
CA GLN A 582 -25.78 -3.03 -25.51
C GLN A 582 -25.68 -1.56 -25.11
N THR A 583 -25.05 -1.26 -23.97
CA THR A 583 -24.78 0.11 -23.52
C THR A 583 -23.93 0.86 -24.56
N ILE A 584 -22.82 0.28 -25.04
CA ILE A 584 -21.98 0.92 -26.07
C ILE A 584 -22.76 1.12 -27.38
N GLU A 585 -23.59 0.17 -27.81
CA GLU A 585 -24.45 0.33 -28.98
C GLU A 585 -25.46 1.48 -28.82
N GLU A 586 -26.02 1.65 -27.62
CA GLU A 586 -26.89 2.78 -27.30
C GLU A 586 -26.12 4.11 -27.37
N LEU A 587 -24.93 4.17 -26.77
CA LEU A 587 -24.07 5.36 -26.82
C LEU A 587 -23.73 5.73 -28.26
N LEU A 588 -23.36 4.76 -29.11
CA LEU A 588 -23.00 5.01 -30.51
C LEU A 588 -24.16 5.62 -31.32
N ARG A 589 -25.42 5.27 -31.03
CA ARG A 589 -26.60 5.87 -31.69
C ARG A 589 -26.74 7.35 -31.36
N GLY A 590 -26.52 7.73 -30.10
CA GLY A 590 -26.65 9.11 -29.60
C GLY A 590 -25.35 9.92 -29.55
N PHE A 591 -24.21 9.35 -29.96
CA PHE A 591 -22.89 9.94 -29.71
C PHE A 591 -22.69 11.26 -30.47
N SER A 592 -22.18 12.27 -29.80
CA SER A 592 -21.90 13.58 -30.37
C SER A 592 -20.74 14.24 -29.61
N LYS A 593 -20.23 15.36 -30.14
CA LYS A 593 -19.21 16.13 -29.44
C LYS A 593 -19.67 16.67 -28.07
N LYS A 594 -20.98 16.92 -27.89
CA LYS A 594 -21.53 17.49 -26.65
C LYS A 594 -21.59 16.48 -25.49
N ASN A 595 -21.83 15.21 -25.79
CA ASN A 595 -21.96 14.14 -24.79
C ASN A 595 -20.76 13.19 -24.78
N HIS A 596 -19.64 13.59 -25.41
CA HIS A 596 -18.40 12.83 -25.48
C HIS A 596 -17.87 12.46 -24.09
N VAL A 597 -17.75 13.45 -23.20
CA VAL A 597 -17.25 13.24 -21.82
C VAL A 597 -18.12 12.24 -21.07
N LEU A 598 -19.44 12.35 -21.20
CA LEU A 598 -20.40 11.45 -20.55
C LEU A 598 -20.32 10.03 -21.12
N ALA A 599 -20.17 9.87 -22.45
CA ALA A 599 -19.98 8.57 -23.07
C ALA A 599 -18.68 7.89 -22.59
N VAL A 600 -17.60 8.67 -22.43
CA VAL A 600 -16.34 8.19 -21.85
C VAL A 600 -16.56 7.72 -20.41
N GLU A 601 -17.29 8.49 -19.59
CA GLU A 601 -17.56 8.15 -18.20
C GLU A 601 -18.40 6.87 -18.07
N ILE A 602 -19.45 6.72 -18.91
CA ILE A 602 -20.27 5.50 -18.97
C ILE A 602 -19.41 4.29 -19.38
N ALA A 603 -18.54 4.43 -20.39
CA ALA A 603 -17.63 3.37 -20.80
C ALA A 603 -16.62 2.98 -19.71
N LYS A 604 -16.33 3.86 -18.75
CA LYS A 604 -15.43 3.64 -17.62
C LYS A 604 -16.07 2.90 -16.43
N ILE A 605 -17.40 2.74 -16.39
CA ILE A 605 -18.12 2.07 -15.31
C ILE A 605 -17.52 0.71 -14.90
N PRO A 606 -17.08 -0.16 -15.83
CA PRO A 606 -16.49 -1.44 -15.44
C PRO A 606 -15.25 -1.34 -14.53
N GLU A 607 -14.57 -0.19 -14.46
CA GLU A 607 -13.49 0.02 -13.48
C GLU A 607 -13.97 -0.15 -12.04
N GLN A 608 -15.21 0.22 -11.76
CA GLN A 608 -15.80 0.11 -10.42
C GLN A 608 -16.05 -1.36 -10.05
N ILE A 609 -16.19 -2.26 -11.04
CA ILE A 609 -16.48 -3.68 -10.85
C ILE A 609 -15.18 -4.45 -10.56
N ARG A 610 -14.78 -4.48 -9.29
CA ARG A 610 -13.55 -5.16 -8.82
C ARG A 610 -13.82 -6.15 -7.70
N GLY A 611 -12.94 -7.13 -7.56
CA GLY A 611 -12.96 -8.09 -6.45
C GLY A 611 -13.52 -9.45 -6.84
N TYR A 612 -13.93 -10.22 -5.83
CA TYR A 612 -14.33 -11.62 -5.95
C TYR A 612 -15.53 -11.90 -5.03
N ASP A 613 -16.42 -12.82 -5.42
CA ASP A 613 -17.57 -13.26 -4.62
C ASP A 613 -18.40 -12.05 -4.12
N LEU A 614 -18.82 -12.02 -2.85
CA LEU A 614 -19.61 -10.93 -2.25
C LEU A 614 -19.02 -9.53 -2.46
N VAL A 615 -17.68 -9.39 -2.52
CA VAL A 615 -17.03 -8.08 -2.76
C VAL A 615 -17.34 -7.59 -4.17
N LYS A 616 -17.26 -8.47 -5.18
CA LYS A 616 -17.61 -8.12 -6.55
C LYS A 616 -19.10 -7.81 -6.66
N GLN A 617 -19.97 -8.58 -6.00
CA GLN A 617 -21.42 -8.35 -6.03
C GLN A 617 -21.78 -6.94 -5.56
N ARG A 618 -21.27 -6.51 -4.39
CA ARG A 618 -21.49 -5.15 -3.87
C ARG A 618 -21.00 -4.07 -4.85
N HIS A 619 -19.84 -4.28 -5.47
CA HIS A 619 -19.32 -3.35 -6.46
C HIS A 619 -20.15 -3.33 -7.75
N VAL A 620 -20.70 -4.47 -8.20
CA VAL A 620 -21.62 -4.51 -9.34
C VAL A 620 -22.90 -3.73 -9.03
N GLU A 621 -23.48 -3.90 -7.84
CA GLU A 621 -24.70 -3.18 -7.43
C GLU A 621 -24.48 -1.66 -7.43
N SER A 622 -23.36 -1.21 -6.84
CA SER A 622 -22.96 0.20 -6.85
C SER A 622 -22.72 0.72 -8.27
N ALA A 623 -21.96 -0.02 -9.08
CA ALA A 623 -21.62 0.36 -10.45
C ALA A 623 -22.87 0.44 -11.34
N LYS A 624 -23.84 -0.48 -11.18
CA LYS A 624 -25.10 -0.47 -11.92
C LYS A 624 -26.01 0.68 -11.54
N SER A 625 -26.02 1.05 -10.27
CA SER A 625 -26.75 2.23 -9.80
C SER A 625 -26.16 3.50 -10.41
N HIS A 626 -24.83 3.60 -10.47
CA HIS A 626 -24.12 4.72 -11.11
C HIS A 626 -24.35 4.74 -12.64
N GLU A 627 -24.22 3.60 -13.31
CA GLU A 627 -24.46 3.46 -14.77
C GLU A 627 -25.85 3.96 -15.15
N LYS A 628 -26.87 3.62 -14.36
CA LYS A 628 -28.25 4.05 -14.60
C LYS A 628 -28.38 5.58 -14.59
N LEU A 629 -27.77 6.25 -13.61
CA LEU A 629 -27.82 7.71 -13.50
C LEU A 629 -27.15 8.39 -14.70
N LEU A 630 -25.95 7.93 -15.09
CA LEU A 630 -25.25 8.50 -16.25
C LEU A 630 -25.99 8.24 -17.58
N LEU A 631 -26.61 7.07 -17.73
CA LEU A 631 -27.41 6.77 -18.92
C LEU A 631 -28.66 7.63 -19.02
N GLU A 632 -29.33 7.92 -17.90
CA GLU A 632 -30.44 8.88 -17.86
C GLU A 632 -29.99 10.27 -18.29
N GLU A 633 -28.85 10.74 -17.79
CA GLU A 633 -28.24 12.00 -18.23
C GLU A 633 -27.89 12.00 -19.72
N PHE A 634 -27.36 10.88 -20.23
CA PHE A 634 -26.99 10.75 -21.64
C PHE A 634 -28.21 10.78 -22.56
N ARG A 635 -29.30 10.10 -22.19
CA ARG A 635 -30.57 10.12 -22.94
C ARG A 635 -31.17 11.53 -22.97
N ASN A 636 -31.12 12.25 -21.83
CA ASN A 636 -31.57 13.64 -21.76
C ASN A 636 -30.75 14.56 -22.67
N SER A 637 -29.42 14.35 -22.76
CA SER A 637 -28.54 15.14 -23.62
C SER A 637 -28.77 14.94 -25.13
N THR A 638 -29.36 13.79 -25.51
CA THR A 638 -29.55 13.38 -26.92
C THR A 638 -30.97 13.63 -27.42
N GLY A 639 -31.92 14.00 -26.55
CA GLY A 639 -33.33 14.13 -26.90
C GLY A 639 -34.01 12.79 -27.23
N ILE A 640 -33.37 11.66 -26.90
CA ILE A 640 -33.91 10.31 -27.13
C ILE A 640 -34.86 9.98 -25.96
N SER A 641 -36.14 10.29 -26.13
CA SER A 641 -37.18 9.85 -25.19
C SER A 641 -37.31 8.33 -25.22
N ALA A 642 -37.30 7.71 -24.04
CA ALA A 642 -37.48 6.27 -23.88
C ALA A 642 -38.95 5.88 -24.14
N THR A 643 -39.29 5.50 -25.37
CA THR A 643 -40.50 4.71 -25.63
C THR A 643 -40.17 3.22 -25.49
N PRO A 644 -40.71 2.50 -24.48
CA PRO A 644 -40.61 1.05 -24.44
C PRO A 644 -41.50 0.46 -25.55
N LYS A 645 -40.94 -0.40 -26.39
CA LYS A 645 -41.73 -1.25 -27.29
C LYS A 645 -42.56 -2.21 -26.44
N ILE A 646 -43.86 -1.92 -26.30
CA ILE A 646 -44.85 -2.90 -25.87
C ILE A 646 -44.95 -3.92 -27.01
N ALA A 647 -44.70 -5.19 -26.69
CA ALA A 647 -44.90 -6.29 -27.61
C ALA A 647 -46.40 -6.45 -27.86
N GLU A 648 -46.84 -6.20 -29.10
CA GLU A 648 -48.15 -6.64 -29.56
C GLU A 648 -48.14 -8.17 -29.64
N THR A 649 -48.90 -8.78 -28.74
CA THR A 649 -49.39 -10.15 -28.87
C THR A 649 -50.27 -10.25 -30.12
N VAL A 650 -49.82 -11.01 -31.12
CA VAL A 650 -50.68 -11.47 -32.20
C VAL A 650 -51.46 -12.69 -31.68
N SER A 651 -52.78 -12.57 -31.80
CA SER A 651 -53.83 -13.55 -31.53
C SER A 651 -53.65 -14.88 -32.26
#